data_AF-A0A6L7XMG5-F1
#
_entry.id   AF-A0A6L7XMG5-F1
#
_cell.length_a   1.000
_cell.length_b   1.000
_cell.length_c   1.000
_cell.angle_alpha   90.00
_cell.angle_beta   90.00
_cell.angle_gamma   90.00
#
_symmetry.space_group_name_H-M   'P 1'
#
loop_
_entity.id
_entity.type
_entity.pdbx_description
1 polymer ?
#
loop_
_entity_poly.entity_id
_entity_poly.type
_entity_poly.pdbx_seq_one_letter_code
_entity_poly.pdbx_strand_id
1 'polypeptide(L)'
;MPAAVMTLMAFGLFVLADVTSGAQTALAQEGCPLTPGVSPPPDPIVTAQDVEEDPARLGQFALAVRAQFKSQGTETVSAEQLAYAGCRLRLEGGPLRSGSTYIVTLTPDGRVFLHSKDMSLSASSLKPAIYGGILSALGVPQMVLAGLASPDPAIVSRAQSALLQRLGREPHAEFDLTRPVPGVRPGIPGVRGYAAAYVTANTEQPRLLLAGFDLDASHLRDEVIDYGNPAITARDVVDRATLKQFVTEALRFLGEALRGADTTAESRAAFAKARLALRDPNGPWRHGSVYLYLLDRTSNIIVVHGAFPDRFELRPLAPTVRDVVTGEYVLLQVLEAASSSPEGGFVEYYFDDPADDTDSADIPKLGYAREFVRTTIAGDGTEISTNLVIGSGVYLRAPETTAADQNAVVEAILPQMMRAMTASTVDAVSSRIERATSETPPSRELSFAGATSLPDALLANRHALEGGSFDLGRLLAGSSFTLALDAADTGGSGLLRNLTLWGSGDHRNFSGGSQDALAYDGDVTSANLGVDTKLGADVLAGVSVGRARGTADYSDSNAISGELTTNVTSINPYVGWRAPGGMNLWATVGYGSGEVEVDDSTGTQASDLTQQMAAAGVSGPLVASDELIAGGTTSLRVKGETAFTRAELDGSEALESMTLNANRHRLMLEGSHVRDLASGATLTPLIEIGVRNDGGDGETGTSVEAGGGLRYADQATGLTVETRART
;
A
#
# COMPACT_ATOMS: atom_id res chain seq x y z
N MET A 1 -7.34 21.19 49.03
CA MET A 1 -7.40 20.37 47.80
C MET A 1 -7.51 21.33 46.63
N PRO A 2 -6.37 21.65 46.00
CA PRO A 2 -6.17 21.25 44.60
C PRO A 2 -4.73 20.79 44.33
N ALA A 3 -4.58 19.61 43.72
CA ALA A 3 -3.32 19.07 43.22
C ALA A 3 -3.63 17.92 42.24
N ALA A 4 -4.15 18.23 41.05
CA ALA A 4 -4.39 17.22 40.01
C ALA A 4 -4.34 17.75 38.57
N VAL A 5 -3.85 18.97 38.34
CA VAL A 5 -3.81 19.57 36.98
C VAL A 5 -2.37 19.90 36.53
N MET A 6 -1.36 19.63 37.35
CA MET A 6 0.02 20.05 37.08
C MET A 6 1.02 18.89 36.83
N THR A 7 0.51 17.68 36.55
CA THR A 7 1.35 16.48 36.32
C THR A 7 1.34 15.99 34.86
N LEU A 8 0.51 16.57 33.97
CA LEU A 8 0.48 16.17 32.56
C LEU A 8 1.40 16.99 31.62
N MET A 9 2.01 18.08 32.09
CA MET A 9 2.92 18.90 31.26
C MET A 9 4.42 18.60 31.46
N ALA A 10 4.80 17.70 32.37
CA ALA A 10 6.20 17.39 32.67
C ALA A 10 6.72 16.10 32.00
N PHE A 11 5.85 15.32 31.34
CA PHE A 11 6.25 14.16 30.53
C PHE A 11 6.46 14.49 29.04
N GLY A 12 6.11 15.71 28.62
CA GLY A 12 6.19 16.15 27.22
C GLY A 12 7.50 16.84 26.80
N LEU A 13 8.49 16.97 27.70
CA LEU A 13 9.72 17.75 27.42
C LEU A 13 11.04 16.97 27.58
N PHE A 14 11.00 15.65 27.77
CA PHE A 14 12.20 14.79 27.81
C PHE A 14 12.22 13.69 26.73
N VAL A 15 11.31 13.75 25.76
CA VAL A 15 11.30 12.85 24.57
C VAL A 15 11.82 13.57 23.31
N LEU A 16 12.21 14.84 23.41
CA LEU A 16 12.63 15.68 22.27
C LEU A 16 14.13 15.99 22.21
N ALA A 17 14.97 15.23 22.92
CA ALA A 17 16.43 15.44 22.95
C ALA A 17 17.30 14.19 22.66
N ASP A 18 16.70 13.10 22.15
CA ASP A 18 17.45 11.91 21.70
C ASP A 18 17.09 11.45 20.27
N VAL A 19 16.41 12.29 19.49
CA VAL A 19 16.01 11.98 18.09
C VAL A 19 16.96 12.62 17.05
N THR A 20 18.06 13.24 17.48
CA THR A 20 19.04 13.86 16.56
C THR A 20 20.41 13.19 16.63
N SER A 21 20.47 11.89 16.34
CA SER A 21 21.64 11.25 15.70
C SER A 21 21.33 9.83 15.18
N GLY A 22 20.06 9.53 14.93
CA GLY A 22 19.63 8.26 14.32
C GLY A 22 19.46 8.39 12.81
N ALA A 23 20.39 9.06 12.12
CA ALA A 23 20.59 8.71 10.73
C ALA A 23 20.99 7.24 10.78
N GLN A 24 20.08 6.35 10.39
CA GLN A 24 20.38 4.94 10.21
C GLN A 24 21.72 4.90 9.49
N THR A 25 22.77 4.42 10.18
CA THR A 25 23.93 3.89 9.48
C THR A 25 23.35 2.87 8.53
N ALA A 26 23.21 3.27 7.27
CA ALA A 26 22.72 2.45 6.18
C ALA A 26 23.29 1.06 6.38
N LEU A 27 22.40 0.12 6.72
CA LEU A 27 22.64 -1.30 6.98
C LEU A 27 24.13 -1.64 6.94
N ALA A 28 24.82 -1.62 8.09
CA ALA A 28 26.14 -2.22 8.20
C ALA A 28 26.03 -3.62 7.60
N GLN A 29 26.55 -3.81 6.39
CA GLN A 29 26.24 -4.98 5.56
C GLN A 29 26.65 -6.24 6.31
N GLU A 30 25.68 -7.01 6.77
CA GLU A 30 25.89 -8.31 7.43
C GLU A 30 26.37 -9.34 6.39
N GLY A 31 27.62 -9.21 5.95
CA GLY A 31 28.31 -10.13 5.06
C GLY A 31 27.72 -10.26 3.66
N CYS A 32 28.40 -11.05 2.83
CA CYS A 32 27.87 -11.49 1.54
C CYS A 32 27.14 -12.82 1.74
N PRO A 33 25.84 -12.93 1.40
CA PRO A 33 25.12 -14.17 1.57
C PRO A 33 25.69 -15.26 0.65
N LEU A 34 25.99 -16.41 1.23
CA LEU A 34 26.40 -17.61 0.50
C LEU A 34 25.15 -18.43 0.17
N THR A 35 25.01 -18.83 -1.08
CA THR A 35 24.01 -19.83 -1.46
C THR A 35 24.34 -21.15 -0.75
N PRO A 36 23.37 -21.86 -0.15
CA PRO A 36 23.61 -23.16 0.47
C PRO A 36 24.37 -24.12 -0.45
N GLY A 37 25.46 -24.71 0.05
CA GLY A 37 26.31 -25.62 -0.72
C GLY A 37 27.44 -24.96 -1.53
N VAL A 38 27.48 -23.63 -1.62
CA VAL A 38 28.60 -22.89 -2.21
C VAL A 38 29.64 -22.58 -1.14
N SER A 39 30.86 -23.09 -1.30
CA SER A 39 31.99 -22.71 -0.43
C SER A 39 32.54 -21.35 -0.86
N PRO A 40 32.82 -20.43 0.08
CA PRO A 40 33.46 -19.18 -0.26
C PRO A 40 34.88 -19.43 -0.81
N PRO A 41 35.32 -18.73 -1.86
CA PRO A 41 36.72 -18.74 -2.25
C PRO A 41 37.59 -18.28 -1.06
N PRO A 42 38.81 -18.83 -0.92
CA PRO A 42 39.73 -18.39 0.13
C PRO A 42 40.07 -16.90 -0.04
N ASP A 43 40.40 -16.25 1.06
CA ASP A 43 40.89 -14.88 1.04
C ASP A 43 42.25 -14.80 0.34
N PRO A 44 42.58 -13.68 -0.32
CA PRO A 44 43.93 -13.47 -0.83
C PRO A 44 44.93 -13.45 0.33
N ILE A 45 46.14 -13.97 0.09
CA ILE A 45 47.23 -14.04 1.08
C ILE A 45 47.60 -12.66 1.65
N VAL A 46 47.39 -11.61 0.86
CA VAL A 46 47.46 -10.21 1.27
C VAL A 46 46.10 -9.61 0.99
N THR A 47 45.50 -8.96 1.97
CA THR A 47 44.19 -8.32 1.90
C THR A 47 44.29 -6.83 1.59
N ALA A 48 43.17 -6.17 1.32
CA ALA A 48 43.13 -4.72 1.16
C ALA A 48 43.50 -3.99 2.47
N GLN A 49 43.09 -4.54 3.63
CA GLN A 49 43.43 -4.00 4.95
C GLN A 49 44.95 -4.08 5.23
N ASP A 50 45.58 -5.20 4.86
CA ASP A 50 47.05 -5.34 4.94
C ASP A 50 47.80 -4.22 4.18
N VAL A 51 47.23 -3.72 3.07
CA VAL A 51 47.81 -2.64 2.27
C VAL A 51 47.58 -1.27 2.91
N GLU A 52 46.47 -1.08 3.62
CA GLU A 52 46.26 0.15 4.39
C GLU A 52 47.23 0.24 5.57
N GLU A 53 47.53 -0.89 6.21
CA GLU A 53 48.53 -0.99 7.26
C GLU A 53 49.96 -0.86 6.72
N ASP A 54 50.24 -1.44 5.55
CA ASP A 54 51.54 -1.35 4.86
C ASP A 54 51.37 -1.17 3.34
N PRO A 55 51.42 0.10 2.85
CA PRO A 55 51.28 0.39 1.43
C PRO A 55 52.30 -0.29 0.52
N ALA A 56 53.46 -0.74 1.04
CA ALA A 56 54.44 -1.49 0.27
C ALA A 56 53.93 -2.87 -0.19
N ARG A 57 52.85 -3.37 0.44
CA ARG A 57 52.21 -4.65 0.09
C ARG A 57 51.23 -4.56 -1.08
N LEU A 58 50.99 -3.37 -1.65
CA LEU A 58 50.04 -3.18 -2.75
C LEU A 58 50.29 -4.12 -3.95
N GLY A 59 51.56 -4.32 -4.33
CA GLY A 59 51.90 -5.24 -5.41
C GLY A 59 51.61 -6.71 -5.06
N GLN A 60 51.85 -7.12 -3.81
CA GLN A 60 51.53 -8.47 -3.35
C GLN A 60 50.02 -8.71 -3.31
N PHE A 61 49.25 -7.72 -2.84
CA PHE A 61 47.80 -7.72 -2.89
C PHE A 61 47.29 -7.89 -4.33
N ALA A 62 47.73 -7.04 -5.25
CA ALA A 62 47.31 -7.11 -6.66
C ALA A 62 47.61 -8.48 -7.29
N LEU A 63 48.78 -9.07 -7.00
CA LEU A 63 49.17 -10.38 -7.51
C LEU A 63 48.39 -11.53 -6.85
N ALA A 64 48.06 -11.42 -5.56
CA ALA A 64 47.23 -12.39 -4.85
C ALA A 64 45.80 -12.42 -5.40
N VAL A 65 45.18 -11.24 -5.58
CA VAL A 65 43.84 -11.12 -6.20
C VAL A 65 43.86 -11.62 -7.64
N ARG A 66 44.91 -11.27 -8.41
CA ARG A 66 45.10 -11.80 -9.77
C ARG A 66 45.10 -13.33 -9.79
N ALA A 67 45.88 -13.96 -8.91
CA ALA A 67 45.98 -15.41 -8.82
C ALA A 67 44.61 -16.04 -8.48
N GLN A 68 43.86 -15.44 -7.57
CA GLN A 68 42.52 -15.85 -7.19
C GLN A 68 41.52 -15.76 -8.37
N PHE A 69 41.51 -14.65 -9.11
CA PHE A 69 40.64 -14.49 -10.28
C PHE A 69 40.98 -15.48 -11.40
N LYS A 70 42.27 -15.78 -11.56
CA LYS A 70 42.74 -16.78 -12.52
C LYS A 70 42.29 -18.19 -12.14
N SER A 71 42.41 -18.56 -10.86
CA SER A 71 41.99 -19.90 -10.38
C SER A 71 40.48 -20.08 -10.42
N GLN A 72 39.70 -19.02 -10.19
CA GLN A 72 38.25 -19.09 -10.32
C GLN A 72 37.82 -19.39 -11.75
N GLY A 73 38.51 -18.86 -12.76
CA GLY A 73 38.14 -19.08 -14.15
C GLY A 73 38.38 -20.50 -14.69
N THR A 74 39.15 -21.36 -14.00
CA THR A 74 39.44 -22.73 -14.49
C THR A 74 38.34 -23.74 -14.16
N GLU A 75 37.46 -23.40 -13.22
CA GLU A 75 36.26 -24.16 -12.93
C GLU A 75 35.07 -23.42 -13.56
N THR A 76 34.04 -24.16 -13.99
CA THR A 76 32.76 -23.54 -14.38
C THR A 76 32.20 -22.79 -13.18
N VAL A 77 32.51 -21.50 -13.07
CA VAL A 77 32.04 -20.64 -12.00
C VAL A 77 30.52 -20.60 -12.11
N SER A 78 29.84 -21.15 -11.11
CA SER A 78 28.39 -21.05 -11.04
C SER A 78 28.01 -19.58 -10.92
N ALA A 79 26.83 -19.21 -11.37
CA ALA A 79 26.45 -17.81 -11.33
C ALA A 79 26.36 -17.29 -9.88
N GLU A 80 26.00 -18.17 -8.93
CA GLU A 80 26.04 -17.91 -7.49
C GLU A 80 27.44 -17.58 -6.97
N GLN A 81 28.47 -18.31 -7.44
CA GLN A 81 29.87 -18.00 -7.11
C GLN A 81 30.30 -16.63 -7.66
N LEU A 82 29.83 -16.28 -8.87
CA LEU A 82 30.03 -14.95 -9.47
C LEU A 82 29.35 -13.85 -8.65
N ALA A 83 28.11 -14.08 -8.19
CA ALA A 83 27.37 -13.17 -7.31
C ALA A 83 28.10 -12.95 -5.99
N TYR A 84 28.56 -14.05 -5.38
CA TYR A 84 29.27 -14.01 -4.11
C TYR A 84 30.62 -13.28 -4.25
N ALA A 85 31.38 -13.58 -5.30
CA ALA A 85 32.64 -12.90 -5.60
C ALA A 85 32.42 -11.40 -5.87
N GLY A 86 31.39 -11.06 -6.65
CA GLY A 86 30.98 -9.68 -6.93
C GLY A 86 30.61 -8.92 -5.66
N CYS A 87 29.80 -9.51 -4.78
CA CYS A 87 29.49 -8.95 -3.47
C CYS A 87 30.76 -8.73 -2.63
N ARG A 88 31.63 -9.74 -2.52
CA ARG A 88 32.86 -9.66 -1.71
C ARG A 88 33.83 -8.61 -2.19
N LEU A 89 33.96 -8.44 -3.50
CA LEU A 89 34.77 -7.40 -4.11
C LEU A 89 34.33 -6.00 -3.69
N ARG A 90 33.07 -5.85 -3.29
CA ARG A 90 32.43 -4.58 -2.98
C ARG A 90 32.22 -4.34 -1.48
N LEU A 91 32.50 -5.33 -0.64
CA LEU A 91 32.31 -5.25 0.81
C LEU A 91 33.41 -4.37 1.43
N GLU A 92 33.03 -3.20 1.95
CA GLU A 92 33.94 -2.30 2.66
C GLU A 92 34.46 -2.95 3.94
N GLY A 93 35.76 -2.79 4.22
CA GLY A 93 36.46 -3.53 5.30
C GLY A 93 36.65 -5.01 5.02
N GLY A 94 36.30 -5.48 3.81
CA GLY A 94 36.52 -6.85 3.37
C GLY A 94 37.95 -7.09 2.86
N PRO A 95 38.31 -8.35 2.60
CA PRO A 95 39.67 -8.70 2.19
C PRO A 95 40.07 -8.14 0.81
N LEU A 96 39.11 -7.64 0.02
CA LEU A 96 39.33 -7.12 -1.33
C LEU A 96 39.06 -5.61 -1.45
N ARG A 97 38.57 -4.97 -0.38
CA ARG A 97 38.26 -3.54 -0.35
C ARG A 97 38.36 -2.99 1.07
N SER A 98 39.25 -2.03 1.27
CA SER A 98 39.40 -1.25 2.50
C SER A 98 39.85 0.15 2.12
N GLY A 99 39.04 1.17 2.44
CA GLY A 99 39.28 2.58 2.16
C GLY A 99 39.67 2.87 0.72
N SER A 100 40.93 3.28 0.50
CA SER A 100 41.44 3.60 -0.85
C SER A 100 42.06 2.40 -1.59
N THR A 101 42.18 1.26 -0.91
CA THR A 101 42.66 0.02 -1.49
C THR A 101 41.48 -0.82 -1.97
N TYR A 102 41.24 -0.78 -3.27
CA TYR A 102 40.23 -1.62 -3.92
C TYR A 102 40.66 -2.01 -5.33
N ILE A 103 39.87 -2.88 -5.95
CA ILE A 103 40.13 -3.44 -7.27
C ILE A 103 39.25 -2.77 -8.33
N VAL A 104 39.89 -2.43 -9.46
CA VAL A 104 39.20 -2.08 -10.71
C VAL A 104 39.66 -3.06 -11.77
N THR A 105 38.72 -3.65 -12.52
CA THR A 105 39.09 -4.47 -13.68
C THR A 105 38.73 -3.75 -14.96
N LEU A 106 39.63 -3.81 -15.94
CA LEU A 106 39.44 -3.25 -17.27
C LEU A 106 39.40 -4.35 -18.33
N THR A 107 38.66 -4.06 -19.40
CA THR A 107 38.80 -4.74 -20.69
C THR A 107 40.09 -4.30 -21.40
N PRO A 108 40.56 -5.04 -22.43
CA PRO A 108 41.71 -4.67 -23.25
C PRO A 108 41.55 -3.37 -24.07
N ASP A 109 40.35 -2.81 -24.18
CA ASP A 109 40.10 -1.49 -24.78
C ASP A 109 40.05 -0.37 -23.73
N GLY A 110 40.31 -0.69 -22.45
CA GLY A 110 40.41 0.31 -21.38
C GLY A 110 39.07 0.69 -20.74
N ARG A 111 38.00 -0.10 -20.96
CA ARG A 111 36.71 0.10 -20.27
C ARG A 111 36.70 -0.55 -18.91
N VAL A 112 36.12 0.15 -17.94
CA VAL A 112 35.88 -0.37 -16.59
C VAL A 112 34.86 -1.49 -16.69
N PHE A 113 35.27 -2.72 -16.44
CA PHE A 113 34.37 -3.87 -16.38
C PHE A 113 33.69 -3.96 -15.00
N LEU A 114 34.52 -3.87 -13.95
CA LEU A 114 34.09 -3.90 -12.54
C LEU A 114 34.82 -2.80 -11.79
N HIS A 115 34.08 -2.09 -10.94
CA HIS A 115 34.62 -1.15 -9.99
C HIS A 115 34.15 -1.51 -8.58
N SER A 116 35.04 -1.98 -7.72
CA SER A 116 34.69 -2.45 -6.37
C SER A 116 34.03 -1.39 -5.49
N LYS A 117 34.40 -0.11 -5.68
CA LYS A 117 33.89 1.04 -4.92
C LYS A 117 32.61 1.67 -5.51
N ASP A 118 32.62 2.05 -6.78
CA ASP A 118 31.54 2.76 -7.48
C ASP A 118 31.24 2.11 -8.85
N MET A 119 30.21 1.26 -8.87
CA MET A 119 29.75 0.54 -10.05
C MET A 119 29.05 1.43 -11.08
N SER A 120 28.72 2.68 -10.74
CA SER A 120 28.19 3.63 -11.73
C SER A 120 29.21 3.92 -12.83
N LEU A 121 30.51 3.83 -12.50
CA LEU A 121 31.63 4.04 -13.43
C LEU A 121 31.88 2.87 -14.38
N SER A 122 31.29 1.68 -14.12
CA SER A 122 31.37 0.54 -15.03
C SER A 122 30.86 0.89 -16.43
N ALA A 123 31.42 0.19 -17.43
CA ALA A 123 31.30 0.40 -18.87
C ALA A 123 32.04 1.60 -19.45
N SER A 124 32.42 2.60 -18.64
CA SER A 124 33.13 3.79 -19.12
C SER A 124 34.59 3.51 -19.49
N SER A 125 35.11 4.18 -20.51
CA SER A 125 36.52 4.09 -20.92
C SER A 125 37.39 5.05 -20.13
N LEU A 126 38.60 4.63 -19.78
CA LEU A 126 39.63 5.54 -19.28
C LEU A 126 40.03 6.58 -20.33
N LYS A 127 40.47 7.76 -19.87
CA LYS A 127 41.14 8.73 -20.75
C LYS A 127 42.35 8.07 -21.43
N PRO A 128 42.58 8.29 -22.75
CA PRO A 128 43.67 7.65 -23.48
C PRO A 128 45.05 7.84 -22.84
N ALA A 129 45.31 9.00 -22.24
CA ALA A 129 46.59 9.29 -21.57
C ALA A 129 46.80 8.41 -20.31
N ILE A 130 45.74 8.14 -19.55
CA ILE A 130 45.76 7.29 -18.36
C ILE A 130 45.94 5.83 -18.79
N TYR A 131 45.10 5.36 -19.72
CA TYR A 131 45.17 3.97 -20.19
C TYR A 131 46.51 3.64 -20.85
N GLY A 132 46.98 4.53 -21.74
CA GLY A 132 48.30 4.40 -22.38
C GLY A 132 49.45 4.40 -21.36
N GLY A 133 49.34 5.19 -20.29
CA GLY A 133 50.32 5.18 -19.20
C GLY A 133 50.36 3.86 -18.43
N ILE A 134 49.19 3.28 -18.11
CA ILE A 134 49.08 1.95 -17.49
C ILE A 134 49.68 0.88 -18.41
N LEU A 135 49.32 0.89 -19.69
CA LEU A 135 49.87 -0.07 -20.67
C LEU A 135 51.38 0.07 -20.85
N SER A 136 51.90 1.30 -20.85
CA SER A 136 53.34 1.56 -20.91
C SER A 136 54.07 0.97 -19.70
N ALA A 137 53.49 1.06 -18.49
CA ALA A 137 54.06 0.45 -17.29
C ALA A 137 54.13 -1.09 -17.40
N LEU A 138 53.14 -1.70 -18.04
CA LEU A 138 53.12 -3.14 -18.37
C LEU A 138 54.09 -3.54 -19.51
N GLY A 139 54.87 -2.58 -20.01
CA GLY A 139 55.84 -2.78 -21.08
C GLY A 139 55.20 -2.98 -22.46
N VAL A 140 54.02 -2.42 -22.69
CA VAL A 140 53.45 -2.34 -24.05
C VAL A 140 54.28 -1.33 -24.87
N PRO A 141 54.85 -1.72 -26.02
CA PRO A 141 55.68 -0.83 -26.83
C PRO A 141 54.94 0.42 -27.31
N GLN A 142 55.63 1.56 -27.36
CA GLN A 142 55.05 2.83 -27.82
C GLN A 142 54.44 2.74 -29.23
N MET A 143 54.98 1.91 -30.12
CA MET A 143 54.40 1.68 -31.46
C MET A 143 53.00 1.06 -31.39
N VAL A 144 52.72 0.20 -30.40
CA VAL A 144 51.41 -0.41 -30.19
C VAL A 144 50.45 0.63 -29.64
N LEU A 145 50.89 1.44 -28.67
CA LEU A 145 50.09 2.53 -28.10
C LEU A 145 49.71 3.58 -29.16
N ALA A 146 50.67 3.98 -30.00
CA ALA A 146 50.41 4.87 -31.14
C ALA A 146 49.42 4.24 -32.14
N GLY A 147 49.53 2.93 -32.37
CA GLY A 147 48.62 2.20 -33.24
C GLY A 147 47.18 2.13 -32.70
N LEU A 148 46.99 2.02 -31.38
CA LEU A 148 45.66 2.07 -30.75
C LEU A 148 44.99 3.44 -30.87
N ALA A 149 45.77 4.51 -30.96
CA ALA A 149 45.29 5.87 -31.17
C ALA A 149 45.13 6.25 -32.66
N SER A 150 45.47 5.33 -33.58
CA SER A 150 45.40 5.60 -35.02
C SER A 150 43.95 5.76 -35.49
N PRO A 151 43.67 6.70 -36.42
CA PRO A 151 42.36 6.77 -37.08
C PRO A 151 42.14 5.63 -38.10
N ASP A 152 43.19 4.92 -38.51
CA ASP A 152 43.11 3.80 -39.46
C ASP A 152 42.72 2.48 -38.75
N PRO A 153 41.55 1.90 -39.06
CA PRO A 153 41.08 0.65 -38.44
C PRO A 153 42.03 -0.54 -38.61
N ALA A 154 42.77 -0.62 -39.72
CA ALA A 154 43.71 -1.70 -39.96
C ALA A 154 44.93 -1.60 -39.04
N ILE A 155 45.39 -0.38 -38.75
CA ILE A 155 46.45 -0.13 -37.76
C ILE A 155 45.95 -0.46 -36.35
N VAL A 156 44.73 -0.03 -36.01
CA VAL A 156 44.10 -0.32 -34.70
C VAL A 156 43.98 -1.83 -34.49
N SER A 157 43.47 -2.58 -35.48
CA SER A 157 43.31 -4.04 -35.39
C SER A 157 44.65 -4.77 -35.16
N ARG A 158 45.70 -4.38 -35.88
CA ARG A 158 47.06 -4.92 -35.65
C ARG A 158 47.59 -4.57 -34.26
N ALA A 159 47.39 -3.33 -33.81
CA ALA A 159 47.81 -2.88 -32.49
C ALA A 159 47.04 -3.61 -31.38
N GLN A 160 45.74 -3.83 -31.54
CA GLN A 160 44.92 -4.63 -30.62
C GLN A 160 45.42 -6.07 -30.53
N SER A 161 45.73 -6.70 -31.67
CA SER A 161 46.29 -8.06 -31.67
C SER A 161 47.63 -8.13 -30.95
N ALA A 162 48.53 -7.17 -31.19
CA ALA A 162 49.80 -7.06 -30.47
C ALA A 162 49.62 -6.81 -28.96
N LEU A 163 48.62 -5.99 -28.59
CA LEU A 163 48.25 -5.74 -27.21
C LEU A 163 47.75 -7.03 -26.54
N LEU A 164 46.84 -7.76 -27.17
CA LEU A 164 46.31 -9.02 -26.64
C LEU A 164 47.43 -10.05 -26.43
N GLN A 165 48.35 -10.20 -27.39
CA GLN A 165 49.52 -11.06 -27.24
C GLN A 165 50.42 -10.63 -26.07
N ARG A 166 50.61 -9.32 -25.87
CA ARG A 166 51.42 -8.81 -24.76
C ARG A 166 50.74 -9.05 -23.41
N LEU A 167 49.45 -8.73 -23.29
CA LEU A 167 48.68 -8.94 -22.06
C LEU A 167 48.49 -10.43 -21.74
N GLY A 168 48.45 -11.29 -22.76
CA GLY A 168 48.41 -12.75 -22.59
C GLY A 168 49.67 -13.34 -21.94
N ARG A 169 50.77 -12.58 -21.85
CA ARG A 169 51.95 -12.94 -21.04
C ARG A 169 51.82 -12.54 -19.58
N GLU A 170 50.65 -12.03 -19.18
CA GLU A 170 50.30 -11.62 -17.83
C GLU A 170 51.32 -10.67 -17.15
N PRO A 171 51.78 -9.60 -17.85
CA PRO A 171 52.69 -8.63 -17.24
C PRO A 171 52.05 -7.95 -16.03
N HIS A 172 52.88 -7.45 -15.13
CA HIS A 172 52.46 -6.65 -13.98
C HIS A 172 53.52 -5.60 -13.65
N ALA A 173 53.10 -4.44 -13.17
CA ALA A 173 53.98 -3.33 -12.83
C ALA A 173 53.26 -2.29 -11.96
N GLU A 174 54.05 -1.54 -11.18
CA GLU A 174 53.60 -0.28 -10.63
C GLU A 174 53.46 0.76 -11.74
N PHE A 175 52.47 1.63 -11.61
CA PHE A 175 52.33 2.82 -12.45
C PHE A 175 52.19 4.06 -11.58
N ASP A 176 52.87 5.13 -11.98
CA ASP A 176 52.77 6.45 -11.36
C ASP A 176 52.69 7.50 -12.47
N LEU A 177 51.47 7.97 -12.71
CA LEU A 177 51.18 9.00 -13.70
C LEU A 177 51.04 10.39 -13.04
N THR A 178 51.23 10.49 -11.72
CA THR A 178 51.20 11.76 -10.96
C THR A 178 52.42 12.62 -11.22
N ARG A 179 53.54 12.00 -11.60
CA ARG A 179 54.76 12.72 -11.96
C ARG A 179 54.67 13.25 -13.39
N PRO A 180 54.92 14.55 -13.62
CA PRO A 180 55.01 15.09 -14.96
C PRO A 180 56.19 14.46 -15.69
N VAL A 181 56.01 14.21 -16.99
CA VAL A 181 57.11 13.84 -17.89
C VAL A 181 57.43 15.09 -18.71
N PRO A 182 58.56 15.78 -18.46
CA PRO A 182 58.89 17.03 -19.13
C PRO A 182 58.78 16.92 -20.65
N GLY A 183 58.00 17.81 -21.26
CA GLY A 183 57.77 17.86 -22.71
C GLY A 183 56.84 16.77 -23.28
N VAL A 184 56.33 15.84 -22.46
CA VAL A 184 55.44 14.76 -22.92
C VAL A 184 54.03 14.90 -22.35
N ARG A 185 53.89 15.03 -21.02
CA ARG A 185 52.57 15.18 -20.37
C ARG A 185 52.68 15.79 -18.96
N PRO A 186 51.66 16.55 -18.51
CA PRO A 186 51.54 16.93 -17.11
C PRO A 186 51.32 15.70 -16.23
N GLY A 187 51.63 15.86 -14.94
CA GLY A 187 51.24 14.88 -13.92
C GLY A 187 49.72 14.85 -13.79
N ILE A 188 49.14 13.66 -13.68
CA ILE A 188 47.69 13.48 -13.49
C ILE A 188 47.47 13.10 -12.02
N PRO A 189 46.90 14.00 -11.20
CA PRO A 189 46.66 13.74 -9.78
C PRO A 189 45.88 12.44 -9.55
N GLY A 190 46.16 11.71 -8.46
CA GLY A 190 45.45 10.48 -8.10
C GLY A 190 45.80 9.24 -8.93
N VAL A 191 46.44 9.39 -10.09
CA VAL A 191 46.72 8.27 -11.00
C VAL A 191 48.02 7.56 -10.67
N ARG A 192 47.98 6.70 -9.66
CA ARG A 192 49.04 5.77 -9.29
C ARG A 192 48.44 4.46 -8.80
N GLY A 193 49.21 3.37 -8.84
CA GLY A 193 48.77 2.08 -8.29
C GLY A 193 49.57 0.92 -8.85
N TYR A 194 48.99 -0.26 -8.78
CA TYR A 194 49.57 -1.48 -9.32
C TYR A 194 48.67 -2.07 -10.40
N ALA A 195 49.22 -2.38 -11.56
CA ALA A 195 48.51 -3.00 -12.67
C ALA A 195 49.02 -4.42 -12.88
N ALA A 196 48.10 -5.36 -13.10
CA ALA A 196 48.42 -6.74 -13.41
C ALA A 196 47.46 -7.30 -14.47
N ALA A 197 48.00 -7.86 -15.55
CA ALA A 197 47.21 -8.54 -16.57
C ALA A 197 47.02 -10.01 -16.19
N TYR A 198 45.85 -10.56 -16.52
CA TYR A 198 45.54 -11.99 -16.42
C TYR A 198 44.63 -12.43 -17.55
N VAL A 199 44.71 -13.71 -17.93
CA VAL A 199 43.80 -14.30 -18.92
C VAL A 199 42.65 -14.99 -18.18
N THR A 200 41.41 -14.64 -18.50
CA THR A 200 40.23 -15.32 -17.96
C THR A 200 40.10 -16.69 -18.58
N ALA A 201 40.05 -17.76 -17.77
CA ALA A 201 40.06 -19.11 -18.32
C ALA A 201 38.77 -19.47 -19.12
N ASN A 202 37.61 -18.87 -18.81
CA ASN A 202 36.37 -19.11 -19.56
C ASN A 202 36.35 -18.49 -20.97
N THR A 203 37.06 -17.39 -21.20
CA THR A 203 36.97 -16.64 -22.46
C THR A 203 38.32 -16.47 -23.16
N GLU A 204 39.39 -16.98 -22.54
CA GLU A 204 40.79 -16.81 -22.96
C GLU A 204 41.16 -15.36 -23.30
N GLN A 205 40.54 -14.40 -22.63
CA GLN A 205 40.74 -12.98 -22.92
C GLN A 205 41.53 -12.32 -21.81
N PRO A 206 42.50 -11.47 -22.16
CA PRO A 206 43.20 -10.69 -21.17
C PRO A 206 42.24 -9.69 -20.51
N ARG A 207 42.43 -9.51 -19.21
CA ARG A 207 41.84 -8.46 -18.39
C ARG A 207 42.97 -7.72 -17.70
N LEU A 208 42.77 -6.44 -17.42
CA LEU A 208 43.68 -5.68 -16.57
C LEU A 208 43.05 -5.54 -15.19
N LEU A 209 43.78 -5.90 -14.16
CA LEU A 209 43.44 -5.64 -12.77
C LEU A 209 44.28 -4.44 -12.31
N LEU A 210 43.62 -3.44 -11.73
CA LEU A 210 44.23 -2.30 -11.08
C LEU A 210 43.94 -2.37 -9.58
N ALA A 211 44.96 -2.12 -8.76
CA ALA A 211 44.83 -2.03 -7.32
C ALA A 211 45.38 -0.70 -6.80
N GLY A 212 44.69 -0.10 -5.84
CA GLY A 212 45.12 1.14 -5.16
C GLY A 212 45.07 2.40 -6.04
N PHE A 213 44.35 2.35 -7.16
CA PHE A 213 44.05 3.50 -7.99
C PHE A 213 42.67 4.02 -7.63
N ASP A 214 42.60 5.22 -7.03
CA ASP A 214 41.34 5.87 -6.70
C ASP A 214 40.68 6.43 -7.96
N LEU A 215 40.06 5.52 -8.73
CA LEU A 215 39.37 5.84 -9.97
C LEU A 215 38.07 6.60 -9.67
N ASP A 216 37.84 7.65 -10.44
CA ASP A 216 36.63 8.49 -10.36
C ASP A 216 36.24 8.98 -11.77
N ALA A 217 35.15 9.72 -11.87
CA ALA A 217 34.63 10.26 -13.13
C ALA A 217 35.65 11.14 -13.88
N SER A 218 36.56 11.84 -13.18
CA SER A 218 37.55 12.72 -13.80
C SER A 218 38.62 11.95 -14.59
N HIS A 219 38.77 10.65 -14.33
CA HIS A 219 39.69 9.75 -15.04
C HIS A 219 39.09 9.13 -16.31
N LEU A 220 37.79 9.29 -16.51
CA LEU A 220 37.03 8.68 -17.60
C LEU A 220 36.93 9.60 -18.81
N ARG A 221 36.73 9.00 -19.97
CA ARG A 221 36.49 9.70 -21.23
C ARG A 221 35.02 10.13 -21.30
N ASP A 222 34.77 11.32 -21.82
CA ASP A 222 33.43 11.72 -22.25
C ASP A 222 33.05 10.90 -23.50
N GLU A 223 32.09 10.00 -23.33
CA GLU A 223 31.58 9.15 -24.41
C GLU A 223 30.28 9.73 -24.96
N VAL A 224 30.18 9.76 -26.29
CA VAL A 224 28.89 10.02 -26.94
C VAL A 224 28.04 8.76 -26.76
N ILE A 225 26.97 8.89 -25.98
CA ILE A 225 26.03 7.81 -25.71
C ILE A 225 25.01 7.77 -26.85
N ASP A 226 24.85 6.59 -27.46
CA ASP A 226 23.76 6.32 -28.38
C ASP A 226 22.58 5.75 -27.59
N TYR A 227 21.52 6.53 -27.46
CA TYR A 227 20.31 6.13 -26.75
C TYR A 227 19.30 5.41 -27.65
N GLY A 228 19.59 5.28 -28.95
CA GLY A 228 18.58 4.97 -29.96
C GLY A 228 17.58 6.11 -30.13
N ASN A 229 16.40 5.79 -30.68
CA ASN A 229 15.29 6.73 -30.84
C ASN A 229 14.01 6.07 -30.32
N PRO A 230 13.82 6.02 -28.99
CA PRO A 230 12.66 5.34 -28.40
C PRO A 230 11.39 6.16 -28.62
N ALA A 231 10.28 5.47 -28.85
CA ALA A 231 8.98 6.12 -29.01
C ALA A 231 8.42 6.71 -27.70
N ILE A 232 8.97 6.27 -26.56
CA ILE A 232 8.60 6.71 -25.22
C ILE A 232 9.84 6.77 -24.33
N THR A 233 9.92 7.76 -23.46
CA THR A 233 11.02 7.94 -22.51
C THR A 233 10.56 7.69 -21.08
N ALA A 234 11.50 7.57 -20.14
CA ALA A 234 11.21 7.44 -18.72
C ALA A 234 10.40 8.63 -18.16
N ARG A 235 10.47 9.81 -18.78
CA ARG A 235 9.67 11.00 -18.41
C ARG A 235 8.20 10.87 -18.77
N ASP A 236 7.90 10.07 -19.78
CA ASP A 236 6.54 9.92 -20.32
C ASP A 236 5.76 8.82 -19.59
N VAL A 237 6.40 8.11 -18.64
CA VAL A 237 5.78 7.03 -17.87
C VAL A 237 4.96 7.61 -16.73
N VAL A 238 3.64 7.55 -16.87
CA VAL A 238 2.67 8.10 -15.90
C VAL A 238 1.56 7.11 -15.53
N ASP A 239 1.50 5.95 -16.20
CA ASP A 239 0.46 4.94 -16.01
C ASP A 239 0.95 3.53 -16.42
N ARG A 240 0.06 2.53 -16.32
CA ARG A 240 0.32 1.14 -16.74
C ARG A 240 0.68 1.02 -18.23
N ALA A 241 -0.03 1.73 -19.09
CA ALA A 241 0.12 1.60 -20.54
C ALA A 241 1.48 2.13 -21.00
N THR A 242 1.85 3.32 -20.53
CA THR A 242 3.13 3.98 -20.78
C THR A 242 4.30 3.19 -20.17
N LEU A 243 4.16 2.63 -18.96
CA LEU A 243 5.19 1.78 -18.35
C LEU A 243 5.49 0.52 -19.19
N LYS A 244 4.43 -0.18 -19.64
CA LYS A 244 4.57 -1.35 -20.52
C LYS A 244 5.26 -1.00 -21.84
N GLN A 245 4.86 0.11 -22.46
CA GLN A 245 5.47 0.58 -23.70
C GLN A 245 6.95 0.91 -23.49
N PHE A 246 7.29 1.57 -22.37
CA PHE A 246 8.68 1.93 -22.03
C PHE A 246 9.59 0.71 -21.88
N VAL A 247 9.19 -0.30 -21.13
CA VAL A 247 9.98 -1.54 -20.98
C VAL A 247 10.11 -2.29 -22.31
N THR A 248 9.08 -2.26 -23.15
CA THR A 248 9.10 -2.89 -24.48
C THR A 248 10.06 -2.19 -25.44
N GLU A 249 10.07 -0.86 -25.45
CA GLU A 249 11.01 -0.06 -26.24
C GLU A 249 12.45 -0.23 -25.75
N ALA A 250 12.66 -0.34 -24.44
CA ALA A 250 13.97 -0.64 -23.87
C ALA A 250 14.50 -2.01 -24.31
N LEU A 251 13.63 -3.03 -24.34
CA LEU A 251 13.97 -4.36 -24.85
C LEU A 251 14.33 -4.31 -26.34
N ARG A 252 13.59 -3.52 -27.15
CA ARG A 252 13.92 -3.30 -28.57
C ARG A 252 15.29 -2.65 -28.73
N PHE A 253 15.57 -1.60 -27.98
CA PHE A 253 16.87 -0.91 -27.95
C PHE A 253 18.01 -1.88 -27.61
N LEU A 254 17.85 -2.69 -26.56
CA LEU A 254 18.85 -3.70 -26.18
C LEU A 254 19.04 -4.76 -27.27
N GLY A 255 17.95 -5.22 -27.88
CA GLY A 255 18.00 -6.17 -29.00
C GLY A 255 18.75 -5.60 -30.20
N GLU A 256 18.48 -4.36 -30.60
CA GLU A 256 19.16 -3.68 -31.71
C GLU A 256 20.63 -3.42 -31.40
N ALA A 257 20.94 -2.90 -30.21
CA ALA A 257 22.31 -2.66 -29.77
C ALA A 257 23.14 -3.95 -29.79
N LEU A 258 22.55 -5.08 -29.38
CA LEU A 258 23.26 -6.36 -29.27
C LEU A 258 23.29 -7.18 -30.58
N ARG A 259 22.35 -6.97 -31.52
CA ARG A 259 22.33 -7.65 -32.83
C ARG A 259 23.47 -7.21 -33.76
N GLY A 260 23.92 -5.96 -33.66
CA GLY A 260 24.98 -5.42 -34.52
C GLY A 260 26.39 -5.93 -34.22
N ALA A 261 26.53 -6.99 -33.42
CA ALA A 261 27.81 -7.51 -32.97
C ALA A 261 28.04 -8.92 -33.52
N ASP A 262 28.91 -9.03 -34.51
CA ASP A 262 29.27 -10.31 -35.14
C ASP A 262 30.31 -11.07 -34.32
N THR A 263 31.00 -10.39 -33.40
CA THR A 263 32.03 -10.96 -32.53
C THR A 263 31.72 -10.78 -31.05
N THR A 264 32.28 -11.65 -30.20
CA THR A 264 32.21 -11.52 -28.73
C THR A 264 32.80 -10.19 -28.22
N ALA A 265 33.76 -9.61 -28.94
CA ALA A 265 34.34 -8.31 -28.59
C ALA A 265 33.35 -7.16 -28.86
N GLU A 266 32.73 -7.14 -30.03
CA GLU A 266 31.71 -6.16 -30.39
C GLU A 266 30.48 -6.28 -29.49
N SER A 267 30.07 -7.50 -29.14
CA SER A 267 28.88 -7.71 -28.31
C SER A 267 29.07 -7.15 -26.90
N ARG A 268 30.30 -7.23 -26.36
CA ARG A 268 30.65 -6.61 -25.08
C ARG A 268 30.72 -5.10 -25.18
N ALA A 269 31.28 -4.55 -26.26
CA ALA A 269 31.32 -3.11 -26.47
C ALA A 269 29.90 -2.53 -26.61
N ALA A 270 29.03 -3.22 -27.35
CA ALA A 270 27.61 -2.89 -27.46
C ALA A 270 26.90 -2.94 -26.11
N PHE A 271 27.10 -4.01 -25.34
CA PHE A 271 26.51 -4.12 -24.00
C PHE A 271 27.00 -3.02 -23.04
N ALA A 272 28.30 -2.66 -23.11
CA ALA A 272 28.85 -1.55 -22.34
C ALA A 272 28.18 -0.22 -22.70
N LYS A 273 27.99 0.08 -23.99
CA LYS A 273 27.28 1.28 -24.45
C LYS A 273 25.82 1.29 -23.99
N ALA A 274 25.11 0.17 -24.13
CA ALA A 274 23.74 0.05 -23.64
C ALA A 274 23.67 0.30 -22.13
N ARG A 275 24.61 -0.26 -21.35
CA ARG A 275 24.69 -0.03 -19.90
C ARG A 275 24.90 1.44 -19.55
N LEU A 276 25.71 2.19 -20.30
CA LEU A 276 25.84 3.64 -20.12
C LEU A 276 24.52 4.36 -20.44
N ALA A 277 23.87 4.00 -21.55
CA ALA A 277 22.59 4.60 -21.96
C ALA A 277 21.48 4.39 -20.92
N LEU A 278 21.40 3.20 -20.31
CA LEU A 278 20.41 2.89 -19.27
C LEU A 278 20.66 3.58 -17.93
N ARG A 279 21.86 4.13 -17.71
CA ARG A 279 22.28 4.75 -16.44
C ARG A 279 22.30 6.26 -16.47
N ASP A 280 22.40 6.85 -17.65
CA ASP A 280 22.50 8.30 -17.80
C ASP A 280 21.20 8.97 -17.29
N PRO A 281 21.26 9.77 -16.21
CA PRO A 281 20.09 10.46 -15.67
C PRO A 281 19.51 11.52 -16.61
N ASN A 282 20.24 11.90 -17.66
CA ASN A 282 19.77 12.83 -18.69
C ASN A 282 19.29 12.12 -19.96
N GLY A 283 19.42 10.79 -20.03
CA GLY A 283 18.99 9.97 -21.15
C GLY A 283 17.49 9.64 -21.11
N PRO A 284 16.94 9.06 -22.20
CA PRO A 284 15.54 8.68 -22.26
C PRO A 284 15.20 7.45 -21.41
N TRP A 285 16.20 6.73 -20.90
CA TRP A 285 16.01 5.45 -20.20
C TRP A 285 16.01 5.56 -18.67
N ARG A 286 16.16 6.78 -18.14
CA ARG A 286 16.18 7.05 -16.70
C ARG A 286 15.63 8.44 -16.40
N HIS A 287 14.64 8.52 -15.51
CA HIS A 287 14.13 9.77 -14.97
C HIS A 287 13.48 9.55 -13.60
N GLY A 288 13.92 10.28 -12.57
CA GLY A 288 13.38 10.12 -11.22
C GLY A 288 13.41 8.65 -10.75
N SER A 289 12.26 8.14 -10.33
CA SER A 289 12.04 6.77 -9.87
C SER A 289 11.82 5.75 -11.00
N VAL A 290 11.75 6.20 -12.26
CA VAL A 290 11.59 5.38 -13.47
C VAL A 290 12.96 5.08 -14.08
N TYR A 291 13.40 3.83 -13.92
CA TYR A 291 14.66 3.32 -14.44
C TYR A 291 14.54 1.83 -14.75
N LEU A 292 15.46 1.31 -15.55
CA LEU A 292 15.46 -0.10 -15.97
C LEU A 292 16.42 -0.95 -15.13
N TYR A 293 16.06 -2.21 -14.94
CA TYR A 293 16.96 -3.25 -14.46
C TYR A 293 16.96 -4.46 -15.41
N LEU A 294 18.09 -5.14 -15.50
CA LEU A 294 18.24 -6.43 -16.17
C LEU A 294 18.67 -7.47 -15.14
N LEU A 295 17.86 -8.50 -14.99
CA LEU A 295 18.04 -9.62 -14.09
C LEU A 295 18.35 -10.87 -14.93
N ASP A 296 19.40 -11.59 -14.58
CA ASP A 296 19.62 -12.95 -15.10
C ASP A 296 18.80 -13.94 -14.27
N ARG A 297 17.86 -14.62 -14.91
CA ARG A 297 16.91 -15.52 -14.28
C ARG A 297 17.56 -16.82 -13.81
N THR A 298 18.64 -17.26 -14.45
CA THR A 298 19.34 -18.48 -14.02
C THR A 298 20.07 -18.24 -12.71
N SER A 299 20.62 -17.04 -12.54
CA SER A 299 21.47 -16.69 -11.39
C SER A 299 20.76 -15.87 -10.30
N ASN A 300 19.61 -15.28 -10.63
CA ASN A 300 18.92 -14.28 -9.80
C ASN A 300 19.80 -13.07 -9.44
N ILE A 301 20.65 -12.65 -10.39
CA ILE A 301 21.55 -11.51 -10.24
C ILE A 301 21.11 -10.37 -11.15
N ILE A 302 21.02 -9.17 -10.59
CA ILE A 302 20.91 -7.96 -11.41
C ILE A 302 22.26 -7.71 -12.08
N VAL A 303 22.28 -7.80 -13.41
CA VAL A 303 23.48 -7.55 -14.23
C VAL A 303 23.59 -6.09 -14.64
N VAL A 304 22.46 -5.38 -14.69
CA VAL A 304 22.39 -3.93 -14.93
C VAL A 304 21.29 -3.33 -14.07
N HIS A 305 21.58 -2.24 -13.38
CA HIS A 305 20.62 -1.42 -12.67
C HIS A 305 20.83 0.05 -13.05
N GLY A 306 19.80 0.69 -13.61
CA GLY A 306 19.88 2.06 -14.13
C GLY A 306 20.14 3.12 -13.05
N ALA A 307 19.54 2.97 -11.86
CA ALA A 307 19.68 3.97 -10.79
C ALA A 307 20.70 3.64 -9.68
N PHE A 308 20.67 2.43 -9.11
CA PHE A 308 21.52 2.00 -7.99
C PHE A 308 22.41 0.80 -8.35
N PRO A 309 23.35 0.95 -9.30
CA PRO A 309 24.28 -0.11 -9.64
C PRO A 309 25.09 -0.54 -8.41
N ASP A 310 25.32 0.35 -7.45
CA ASP A 310 26.05 0.01 -6.25
C ASP A 310 25.31 -0.86 -5.24
N ARG A 311 23.99 -0.72 -5.18
CA ARG A 311 23.17 -1.49 -4.26
C ARG A 311 22.88 -2.88 -4.79
N PHE A 312 22.65 -3.01 -6.09
CA PHE A 312 22.02 -4.22 -6.66
C PHE A 312 22.88 -5.03 -7.63
N GLU A 313 23.81 -4.43 -8.36
CA GLU A 313 24.50 -5.19 -9.40
C GLU A 313 25.55 -6.15 -8.85
N LEU A 314 25.64 -7.32 -9.48
CA LEU A 314 26.56 -8.41 -9.12
C LEU A 314 26.42 -8.86 -7.65
N ARG A 315 25.21 -8.70 -7.13
CA ARG A 315 24.80 -9.22 -5.84
C ARG A 315 23.63 -10.15 -6.13
N PRO A 316 23.58 -11.34 -5.49
CA PRO A 316 22.36 -12.10 -5.54
C PRO A 316 21.28 -11.22 -4.90
N LEU A 317 20.11 -11.13 -5.53
CA LEU A 317 18.93 -10.48 -4.96
C LEU A 317 18.36 -11.30 -3.78
N ALA A 318 19.22 -12.02 -3.05
CA ALA A 318 18.92 -12.84 -1.88
C ALA A 318 17.82 -12.18 -1.03
N PRO A 319 16.93 -12.98 -0.40
CA PRO A 319 15.63 -12.65 0.23
C PRO A 319 15.59 -11.45 1.20
N THR A 320 16.06 -10.28 0.78
CA THR A 320 16.38 -9.14 1.64
C THR A 320 15.48 -7.97 1.31
N VAL A 321 15.08 -7.83 0.05
CA VAL A 321 14.01 -6.92 -0.33
C VAL A 321 12.69 -7.66 -0.16
N ARG A 322 12.06 -7.41 0.98
CA ARG A 322 10.67 -7.77 1.21
C ARG A 322 9.79 -6.58 0.89
N ASP A 323 8.65 -6.88 0.33
CA ASP A 323 7.52 -5.97 0.36
C ASP A 323 7.19 -5.69 1.84
N VAL A 324 7.20 -4.42 2.23
CA VAL A 324 7.03 -4.02 3.63
C VAL A 324 5.62 -4.33 4.16
N VAL A 325 4.62 -4.42 3.28
CA VAL A 325 3.22 -4.66 3.63
C VAL A 325 2.94 -6.16 3.66
N THR A 326 3.32 -6.89 2.61
CA THR A 326 3.01 -8.33 2.52
C THR A 326 4.06 -9.22 3.19
N GLY A 327 5.28 -8.71 3.38
CA GLY A 327 6.44 -9.48 3.84
C GLY A 327 7.00 -10.44 2.78
N GLU A 328 6.41 -10.51 1.59
CA GLU A 328 6.86 -11.37 0.51
C GLU A 328 8.11 -10.82 -0.19
N TYR A 329 8.85 -11.66 -0.91
CA TYR A 329 10.02 -11.20 -1.65
C TYR A 329 9.62 -10.53 -2.95
N VAL A 330 9.98 -9.26 -3.11
CA VAL A 330 9.72 -8.47 -4.33
C VAL A 330 10.22 -9.19 -5.59
N LEU A 331 11.38 -9.85 -5.50
CA LEU A 331 11.92 -10.62 -6.63
C LEU A 331 10.98 -11.72 -7.12
N LEU A 332 10.33 -12.46 -6.21
CA LEU A 332 9.44 -13.54 -6.61
C LEU A 332 8.21 -12.99 -7.35
N GLN A 333 7.65 -11.89 -6.84
CA GLN A 333 6.52 -11.21 -7.48
C GLN A 333 6.91 -10.66 -8.87
N VAL A 334 8.11 -10.09 -9.01
CA VAL A 334 8.66 -9.63 -10.30
C VAL A 334 8.85 -10.79 -11.29
N LEU A 335 9.40 -11.92 -10.85
CA LEU A 335 9.57 -13.11 -11.68
C LEU A 335 8.24 -13.70 -12.11
N GLU A 336 7.26 -13.75 -11.21
CA GLU A 336 5.91 -14.18 -11.50
C GLU A 336 5.27 -13.29 -12.57
N ALA A 337 5.30 -11.96 -12.38
CA ALA A 337 4.79 -10.99 -13.34
C ALA A 337 5.49 -11.13 -14.71
N ALA A 338 6.81 -11.26 -14.74
CA ALA A 338 7.57 -11.44 -15.97
C ALA A 338 7.19 -12.70 -16.75
N SER A 339 6.78 -13.76 -16.04
CA SER A 339 6.38 -15.06 -16.60
C SER A 339 4.87 -15.20 -16.86
N SER A 340 4.05 -14.24 -16.42
CA SER A 340 2.59 -14.29 -16.53
C SER A 340 2.06 -14.33 -17.96
N SER A 341 2.81 -13.78 -18.92
CA SER A 341 2.51 -13.85 -20.35
C SER A 341 3.78 -13.69 -21.21
N PRO A 342 3.76 -14.05 -22.53
CA PRO A 342 4.87 -13.77 -23.44
C PRO A 342 5.22 -12.28 -23.60
N GLU A 343 4.27 -11.40 -23.25
CA GLU A 343 4.50 -9.96 -23.23
C GLU A 343 5.02 -9.48 -21.88
N GLY A 344 4.99 -10.29 -20.82
CA GLY A 344 5.28 -9.86 -19.44
C GLY A 344 4.00 -9.50 -18.67
N GLY A 345 4.16 -8.88 -17.50
CA GLY A 345 3.06 -8.60 -16.58
C GLY A 345 3.37 -7.48 -15.59
N PHE A 346 2.32 -7.00 -14.93
CA PHE A 346 2.41 -5.99 -13.89
C PHE A 346 2.53 -6.62 -12.51
N VAL A 347 3.17 -5.90 -11.60
CA VAL A 347 3.28 -6.23 -10.17
C VAL A 347 3.19 -4.93 -9.40
N GLU A 348 2.51 -4.93 -8.26
CA GLU A 348 2.56 -3.83 -7.30
C GLU A 348 3.29 -4.32 -6.07
N TYR A 349 4.26 -3.54 -5.62
CA TYR A 349 5.02 -3.88 -4.41
C TYR A 349 5.49 -2.61 -3.71
N TYR A 350 5.58 -2.66 -2.39
CA TYR A 350 6.00 -1.53 -1.59
C TYR A 350 7.53 -1.51 -1.47
N PHE A 351 8.14 -0.42 -1.93
CA PHE A 351 9.59 -0.26 -2.01
C PHE A 351 9.95 1.22 -1.83
N ASP A 352 11.06 1.52 -1.18
CA ASP A 352 11.51 2.91 -0.94
C ASP A 352 11.58 3.69 -2.26
N ASP A 353 10.91 4.85 -2.36
CA ASP A 353 11.13 5.78 -3.48
C ASP A 353 12.50 6.43 -3.29
N PRO A 354 13.48 6.12 -4.14
CA PRO A 354 14.80 6.73 -4.01
C PRO A 354 14.82 8.23 -4.37
N ALA A 355 13.73 8.78 -4.90
CA ALA A 355 13.58 10.21 -5.14
C ALA A 355 13.05 10.96 -3.91
N ASP A 356 12.60 10.25 -2.88
CA ASP A 356 12.01 10.82 -1.67
C ASP A 356 12.59 10.14 -0.41
N ASP A 357 13.52 10.84 0.25
CA ASP A 357 14.13 10.37 1.50
C ASP A 357 13.15 10.39 2.69
N THR A 358 11.94 10.94 2.51
CA THR A 358 10.88 11.02 3.52
C THR A 358 9.77 10.01 3.32
N ASP A 359 9.85 9.18 2.27
CA ASP A 359 8.70 8.44 1.80
C ASP A 359 8.20 7.42 2.83
N SER A 360 6.89 7.45 3.04
CA SER A 360 6.18 6.44 3.81
C SER A 360 6.02 5.21 2.94
N ALA A 361 6.13 4.02 3.52
CA ALA A 361 6.01 2.77 2.80
C ALA A 361 4.56 2.43 2.36
N ASP A 362 3.75 3.46 2.12
CA ASP A 362 2.30 3.43 1.93
C ASP A 362 1.88 3.58 0.47
N ILE A 363 2.78 3.99 -0.43
CA ILE A 363 2.50 4.09 -1.87
C ILE A 363 3.14 2.89 -2.59
N PRO A 364 2.34 1.95 -3.13
CA PRO A 364 2.89 0.82 -3.85
C PRO A 364 3.54 1.30 -5.15
N LYS A 365 4.73 0.76 -5.44
CA LYS A 365 5.37 0.93 -6.73
C LYS A 365 4.70 0.03 -7.76
N LEU A 366 4.16 0.62 -8.82
CA LEU A 366 3.68 -0.13 -9.97
C LEU A 366 4.89 -0.55 -10.82
N GLY A 367 5.19 -1.84 -10.84
CA GLY A 367 6.20 -2.47 -11.67
C GLY A 367 5.63 -3.14 -12.93
N TYR A 368 6.46 -3.21 -13.97
CA TYR A 368 6.23 -4.06 -15.13
C TYR A 368 7.52 -4.80 -15.48
N ALA A 369 7.41 -6.10 -15.72
CA ALA A 369 8.56 -6.95 -16.02
C ALA A 369 8.24 -7.91 -17.18
N ARG A 370 9.27 -8.24 -17.96
CA ARG A 370 9.17 -9.12 -19.13
C ARG A 370 10.40 -9.99 -19.29
N GLU A 371 10.17 -11.27 -19.59
CA GLU A 371 11.22 -12.21 -19.96
C GLU A 371 11.66 -12.04 -21.43
N PHE A 372 12.97 -12.22 -21.67
CA PHE A 372 13.51 -12.39 -23.01
C PHE A 372 14.74 -13.30 -22.98
N VAL A 373 14.97 -14.00 -24.10
CA VAL A 373 16.14 -14.86 -24.27
C VAL A 373 17.17 -14.12 -25.13
N ARG A 374 18.40 -14.04 -24.64
CA ARG A 374 19.54 -13.56 -25.41
C ARG A 374 20.40 -14.75 -25.81
N THR A 375 20.52 -14.98 -27.12
CA THR A 375 21.50 -15.93 -27.66
C THR A 375 22.79 -15.19 -27.98
N THR A 376 23.91 -15.72 -27.51
CA THR A 376 25.25 -15.24 -27.83
C THR A 376 26.06 -16.37 -28.42
N ILE A 377 26.90 -16.06 -29.40
CA ILE A 377 27.80 -17.06 -29.99
C ILE A 377 29.15 -16.96 -29.25
N ALA A 378 29.56 -18.05 -28.63
CA ALA A 378 30.85 -18.19 -27.99
C ALA A 378 31.98 -18.23 -29.04
N GLY A 379 33.23 -18.05 -28.61
CA GLY A 379 34.37 -18.01 -29.51
C GLY A 379 34.59 -19.29 -30.34
N ASP A 380 34.04 -20.41 -29.88
CA ASP A 380 34.07 -21.71 -30.56
C ASP A 380 32.85 -21.97 -31.47
N GLY A 381 31.93 -21.00 -31.58
CA GLY A 381 30.68 -21.11 -32.35
C GLY A 381 29.49 -21.65 -31.56
N THR A 382 29.65 -22.00 -30.27
CA THR A 382 28.55 -22.51 -29.46
C THR A 382 27.54 -21.40 -29.15
N GLU A 383 26.25 -21.68 -29.36
CA GLU A 383 25.17 -20.77 -28.94
C GLU A 383 24.92 -20.89 -27.43
N ILE A 384 25.15 -19.80 -26.70
CA ILE A 384 24.84 -19.66 -25.28
C ILE A 384 23.57 -18.82 -25.18
N SER A 385 22.47 -19.44 -24.74
CA SER A 385 21.21 -18.75 -24.45
C SER A 385 21.16 -18.34 -22.98
N THR A 386 20.91 -17.06 -22.71
CA THR A 386 20.73 -16.51 -21.37
C THR A 386 19.30 -16.01 -21.22
N ASN A 387 18.61 -16.47 -20.17
CA ASN A 387 17.26 -16.03 -19.84
C ASN A 387 17.35 -14.77 -18.98
N LEU A 388 16.88 -13.65 -19.52
CA LEU A 388 16.93 -12.36 -18.87
C LEU A 388 15.51 -11.86 -18.58
N VAL A 389 15.36 -11.12 -17.49
CA VAL A 389 14.17 -10.32 -17.18
C VAL A 389 14.58 -8.86 -17.27
N ILE A 390 13.81 -8.07 -18.01
CA ILE A 390 13.89 -6.61 -17.98
C ILE A 390 12.64 -6.07 -17.30
N GLY A 391 12.83 -5.07 -16.44
CA GLY A 391 11.70 -4.41 -15.81
C GLY A 391 11.99 -2.97 -15.42
N SER A 392 10.92 -2.29 -15.06
CA SER A 392 10.92 -0.92 -14.54
C SER A 392 9.73 -0.75 -13.59
N GLY A 393 9.62 0.40 -12.94
CA GLY A 393 8.45 0.75 -12.16
C GLY A 393 8.30 2.26 -11.98
N VAL A 394 7.11 2.67 -11.58
CA VAL A 394 6.70 4.06 -11.35
C VAL A 394 5.89 4.12 -10.06
N TYR A 395 6.06 5.18 -9.28
CA TYR A 395 5.11 5.53 -8.24
C TYR A 395 4.00 6.32 -8.91
N LEU A 396 2.84 5.70 -9.06
CA LEU A 396 1.67 6.43 -9.48
C LEU A 396 1.30 7.34 -8.31
N ARG A 397 1.52 8.65 -8.46
CA ARG A 397 0.86 9.58 -7.55
C ARG A 397 -0.64 9.33 -7.70
N ALA A 398 -1.33 9.11 -6.59
CA ALA A 398 -2.78 9.20 -6.61
C ALA A 398 -3.12 10.54 -7.30
N PRO A 399 -4.03 10.56 -8.28
CA PRO A 399 -4.47 11.83 -8.85
C PRO A 399 -4.89 12.73 -7.68
N GLU A 400 -4.42 13.98 -7.66
CA GLU A 400 -4.82 14.93 -6.62
C GLU A 400 -6.36 14.94 -6.57
N THR A 401 -6.94 14.48 -5.46
CA THR A 401 -8.39 14.51 -5.28
C THR A 401 -8.83 15.95 -5.38
N THR A 402 -9.76 16.26 -6.29
CA THR A 402 -10.25 17.63 -6.45
C THR A 402 -11.43 17.86 -5.52
N ALA A 403 -11.72 19.13 -5.19
CA ALA A 403 -12.94 19.50 -4.47
C ALA A 403 -14.22 18.96 -5.17
N ALA A 404 -14.21 18.89 -6.51
CA ALA A 404 -15.32 18.34 -7.28
C ALA A 404 -15.52 16.83 -7.02
N ASP A 405 -14.43 16.09 -6.85
CA ASP A 405 -14.49 14.66 -6.53
C ASP A 405 -15.04 14.44 -5.11
N GLN A 406 -14.59 15.23 -4.14
CA GLN A 406 -15.10 15.17 -2.76
C GLN A 406 -16.59 15.51 -2.67
N ASN A 407 -17.06 16.51 -3.42
CA ASN A 407 -18.49 16.83 -3.48
C ASN A 407 -19.32 15.68 -4.07
N ALA A 408 -18.83 15.03 -5.13
CA ALA A 408 -19.50 13.88 -5.73
C ALA A 408 -19.64 12.70 -4.75
N VAL A 409 -18.62 12.48 -3.90
CA VAL A 409 -18.66 11.47 -2.82
C VAL A 409 -19.76 11.80 -1.82
N VAL A 410 -19.81 13.04 -1.33
CA VAL A 410 -20.82 13.49 -0.36
C VAL A 410 -22.22 13.37 -0.96
N GLU A 411 -22.44 13.83 -2.20
CA GLU A 411 -23.72 13.74 -2.90
C GLU A 411 -24.24 12.31 -3.06
N ALA A 412 -23.34 11.35 -3.29
CA ALA A 412 -23.71 9.95 -3.47
C ALA A 412 -24.03 9.24 -2.14
N ILE A 413 -23.19 9.45 -1.11
CA ILE A 413 -23.19 8.63 0.11
C ILE A 413 -24.03 9.25 1.22
N LEU A 414 -23.95 10.56 1.44
CA LEU A 414 -24.62 11.21 2.57
C LEU A 414 -26.14 10.99 2.60
N PRO A 415 -26.88 11.02 1.46
CA PRO A 415 -28.31 10.70 1.48
C PRO A 415 -28.61 9.29 2.02
N GLN A 416 -27.73 8.31 1.79
CA GLN A 416 -27.89 6.94 2.33
C GLN A 416 -27.78 6.95 3.85
N MET A 417 -26.75 7.60 4.38
CA MET A 417 -26.55 7.75 5.82
C MET A 417 -27.75 8.44 6.46
N MET A 418 -28.21 9.55 5.88
CA MET A 418 -29.35 10.31 6.40
C MET A 418 -30.64 9.48 6.40
N ARG A 419 -30.87 8.63 5.38
CA ARG A 419 -31.99 7.67 5.38
C ARG A 419 -31.85 6.63 6.48
N ALA A 420 -30.66 6.08 6.69
CA ALA A 420 -30.42 5.09 7.75
C ALA A 420 -30.62 5.69 9.15
N MET A 421 -30.11 6.90 9.41
CA MET A 421 -30.31 7.65 10.65
C MET A 421 -31.79 7.95 10.90
N THR A 422 -32.48 8.49 9.89
CA THR A 422 -33.92 8.81 9.97
C THR A 422 -34.74 7.56 10.26
N ALA A 423 -34.43 6.45 9.58
CA ALA A 423 -35.13 5.20 9.78
C ALA A 423 -34.89 4.62 11.18
N SER A 424 -33.71 4.81 11.77
CA SER A 424 -33.45 4.45 13.17
C SER A 424 -34.36 5.21 14.14
N THR A 425 -34.45 6.53 14.00
CA THR A 425 -35.35 7.35 14.84
C THR A 425 -36.82 6.98 14.62
N VAL A 426 -37.23 6.74 13.37
CA VAL A 426 -38.59 6.30 13.04
C VAL A 426 -38.93 4.96 13.67
N ASP A 427 -38.07 3.95 13.53
CA ASP A 427 -38.28 2.62 14.11
C ASP A 427 -38.32 2.68 15.65
N ALA A 428 -37.48 3.53 16.26
CA ALA A 428 -37.48 3.76 17.71
C ALA A 428 -38.81 4.36 18.22
N VAL A 429 -39.28 5.43 17.58
CA VAL A 429 -40.52 6.14 17.93
C VAL A 429 -41.75 5.28 17.66
N SER A 430 -41.83 4.64 16.47
CA SER A 430 -42.97 3.81 16.10
C SER A 430 -43.08 2.59 17.04
N SER A 431 -41.97 1.91 17.33
CA SER A 431 -41.93 0.79 18.28
C SER A 431 -42.32 1.21 19.70
N ARG A 432 -41.95 2.42 20.13
CA ARG A 432 -42.38 2.96 21.43
C ARG A 432 -43.89 3.20 21.45
N ILE A 433 -44.46 3.80 20.41
CA ILE A 433 -45.91 4.06 20.31
C ILE A 433 -46.70 2.75 20.27
N GLU A 434 -46.24 1.76 19.50
CA GLU A 434 -46.88 0.44 19.42
C GLU A 434 -46.89 -0.26 20.78
N ARG A 435 -45.78 -0.22 21.52
CA ARG A 435 -45.73 -0.77 22.89
C ARG A 435 -46.64 -0.01 23.85
N ALA A 436 -46.62 1.32 23.81
CA ALA A 436 -47.43 2.16 24.71
C ALA A 436 -48.94 1.97 24.50
N THR A 437 -49.34 1.68 23.27
CA THR A 437 -50.73 1.45 22.88
C THR A 437 -51.17 0.00 23.09
N SER A 438 -50.27 -0.96 23.26
CA SER A 438 -50.63 -2.34 23.60
C SER A 438 -51.30 -2.43 24.98
N GLU A 439 -52.20 -3.41 25.18
CA GLU A 439 -53.05 -3.51 26.39
C GLU A 439 -52.29 -3.91 27.66
N THR A 440 -51.01 -4.24 27.54
CA THR A 440 -50.16 -4.59 28.69
C THR A 440 -49.59 -3.29 29.30
N PRO A 441 -49.81 -3.02 30.60
CA PRO A 441 -49.23 -1.84 31.25
C PRO A 441 -47.71 -1.84 31.10
N PRO A 442 -47.06 -0.66 30.99
CA PRO A 442 -45.61 -0.59 30.91
C PRO A 442 -45.00 -1.07 32.24
N SER A 443 -44.60 -2.34 32.30
CA SER A 443 -43.65 -2.82 33.29
C SER A 443 -42.25 -2.26 32.97
N ARG A 444 -41.36 -2.21 33.97
CA ARG A 444 -39.95 -1.92 33.72
C ARG A 444 -39.42 -2.93 32.71
N GLU A 445 -38.93 -2.46 31.57
CA GLU A 445 -38.44 -3.30 30.47
C GLU A 445 -36.99 -2.92 30.18
N LEU A 446 -36.10 -3.89 30.06
CA LEU A 446 -34.68 -3.68 29.79
C LEU A 446 -34.14 -4.82 28.94
N SER A 447 -33.61 -4.50 27.76
CA SER A 447 -33.04 -5.43 26.80
C SER A 447 -31.75 -4.84 26.23
N PHE A 448 -30.66 -5.59 26.25
CA PHE A 448 -29.35 -5.19 25.73
C PHE A 448 -28.83 -6.22 24.73
N ALA A 449 -29.02 -6.00 23.43
CA ALA A 449 -28.62 -6.95 22.38
C ALA A 449 -29.04 -8.42 22.67
N GLY A 450 -30.26 -8.60 23.18
CA GLY A 450 -30.77 -9.92 23.60
C GLY A 450 -30.33 -10.40 25.00
N ALA A 451 -29.55 -9.61 25.74
CA ALA A 451 -29.17 -9.87 27.13
C ALA A 451 -29.97 -9.05 28.14
N THR A 452 -30.01 -9.53 29.39
CA THR A 452 -30.79 -9.00 30.51
C THR A 452 -30.06 -7.98 31.36
N SER A 453 -28.74 -7.84 31.18
CA SER A 453 -27.91 -6.87 31.87
C SER A 453 -26.66 -6.54 31.03
N LEU A 454 -26.07 -5.37 31.26
CA LEU A 454 -24.82 -4.97 30.61
C LEU A 454 -23.66 -5.97 30.90
N PRO A 455 -23.48 -6.49 32.13
CA PRO A 455 -22.50 -7.55 32.37
C PRO A 455 -22.74 -8.80 31.51
N ASP A 456 -23.98 -9.25 31.33
CA ASP A 456 -24.31 -10.41 30.50
C ASP A 456 -24.02 -10.14 29.02
N ALA A 457 -24.32 -8.93 28.53
CA ALA A 457 -24.01 -8.51 27.17
C ALA A 457 -22.49 -8.45 26.91
N LEU A 458 -21.72 -7.94 27.88
CA LEU A 458 -20.25 -7.90 27.81
C LEU A 458 -19.65 -9.31 27.89
N LEU A 459 -20.20 -10.19 28.73
CA LEU A 459 -19.81 -11.60 28.82
C LEU A 459 -20.08 -12.35 27.52
N ALA A 460 -21.22 -12.12 26.88
CA ALA A 460 -21.57 -12.70 25.59
C ALA A 460 -20.60 -12.27 24.46
N ASN A 461 -19.96 -11.11 24.60
CA ASN A 461 -19.01 -10.55 23.64
C ASN A 461 -17.54 -10.65 24.08
N ARG A 462 -17.23 -11.48 25.09
CA ARG A 462 -15.88 -11.61 25.66
C ARG A 462 -14.81 -11.92 24.61
N HIS A 463 -15.09 -12.76 23.63
CA HIS A 463 -14.13 -13.11 22.58
C HIS A 463 -13.81 -11.92 21.67
N ALA A 464 -14.78 -11.04 21.39
CA ALA A 464 -14.53 -9.80 20.63
C ALA A 464 -13.70 -8.81 21.45
N LEU A 465 -13.95 -8.73 22.77
CA LEU A 465 -13.16 -7.91 23.70
C LEU A 465 -11.70 -8.38 23.80
N GLU A 466 -11.47 -9.69 23.91
CA GLU A 466 -10.12 -10.27 23.98
C GLU A 466 -9.36 -10.15 22.64
N GLY A 467 -10.08 -10.15 21.51
CA GLY A 467 -9.51 -10.03 20.16
C GLY A 467 -9.37 -8.60 19.64
N GLY A 468 -9.75 -7.57 20.42
CA GLY A 468 -9.70 -6.17 20.01
C GLY A 468 -10.73 -5.77 18.94
N SER A 469 -11.67 -6.65 18.59
CA SER A 469 -12.71 -6.42 17.57
C SER A 469 -14.07 -6.02 18.17
N PHE A 470 -14.09 -5.66 19.45
CA PHE A 470 -15.30 -5.23 20.13
C PHE A 470 -15.76 -3.86 19.63
N ASP A 471 -16.92 -3.84 19.00
CA ASP A 471 -17.61 -2.63 18.59
C ASP A 471 -18.79 -2.36 19.54
N LEU A 472 -18.70 -1.23 20.25
CA LEU A 472 -19.74 -0.76 21.16
C LEU A 472 -21.05 -0.44 20.40
N GLY A 473 -20.96 -0.03 19.13
CA GLY A 473 -22.12 0.25 18.28
C GLY A 473 -22.97 -1.00 18.06
N ARG A 474 -22.33 -2.13 17.73
CA ARG A 474 -23.00 -3.43 17.64
C ARG A 474 -23.58 -3.94 18.95
N LEU A 475 -23.00 -3.60 20.11
CA LEU A 475 -23.60 -3.93 21.41
C LEU A 475 -24.83 -3.08 21.71
N LEU A 476 -24.84 -1.81 21.27
CA LEU A 476 -26.02 -0.95 21.40
C LEU A 476 -27.13 -1.36 20.42
N ALA A 477 -26.79 -1.98 19.29
CA ALA A 477 -27.74 -2.47 18.29
C ALA A 477 -28.79 -3.40 18.92
N GLY A 478 -30.07 -3.01 18.80
CA GLY A 478 -31.19 -3.79 19.34
C GLY A 478 -31.37 -3.68 20.85
N SER A 479 -30.61 -2.83 21.54
CA SER A 479 -30.85 -2.52 22.94
C SER A 479 -32.08 -1.62 23.08
N SER A 480 -32.95 -1.87 24.06
CA SER A 480 -34.02 -0.94 24.41
C SER A 480 -34.40 -1.02 25.88
N PHE A 481 -34.94 0.07 26.44
CA PHE A 481 -35.48 0.08 27.79
C PHE A 481 -36.72 0.96 27.88
N THR A 482 -37.57 0.69 28.87
CA THR A 482 -38.74 1.50 29.24
C THR A 482 -38.87 1.55 30.76
N LEU A 483 -39.02 2.75 31.32
CA LEU A 483 -39.13 3.02 32.73
C LEU A 483 -40.31 3.96 32.99
N ALA A 484 -41.37 3.45 33.61
CA ALA A 484 -42.45 4.29 34.14
C ALA A 484 -41.90 5.11 35.33
N LEU A 485 -42.02 6.43 35.24
CA LEU A 485 -41.53 7.41 36.23
C LEU A 485 -42.64 7.84 37.20
N ASP A 486 -43.59 6.95 37.52
CA ASP A 486 -44.64 7.26 38.48
C ASP A 486 -44.01 7.63 39.83
N ALA A 487 -44.13 8.91 40.18
CA ALA A 487 -43.73 9.42 41.47
C ALA A 487 -44.64 8.79 42.53
N ALA A 488 -44.04 7.98 43.41
CA ALA A 488 -44.72 7.28 44.50
C ALA A 488 -45.81 8.15 45.17
N ASP A 489 -47.06 7.68 45.09
CA ASP A 489 -48.23 7.89 45.97
C ASP A 489 -48.50 9.27 46.61
N THR A 490 -47.86 10.35 46.15
CA THR A 490 -48.25 11.69 46.57
C THR A 490 -49.47 12.09 45.75
N GLY A 491 -50.64 12.11 46.39
CA GLY A 491 -51.97 12.34 45.80
C GLY A 491 -52.21 13.67 45.07
N GLY A 492 -51.19 14.25 44.42
CA GLY A 492 -51.30 15.39 43.53
C GLY A 492 -51.85 14.99 42.16
N SER A 493 -52.96 15.63 41.78
CA SER A 493 -53.55 15.62 40.44
C SER A 493 -52.75 16.51 39.46
N GLY A 494 -51.47 16.21 39.25
CA GLY A 494 -50.58 16.98 38.39
C GLY A 494 -50.44 16.40 36.98
N LEU A 495 -50.10 17.27 36.02
CA LEU A 495 -49.79 16.98 34.61
C LEU A 495 -48.65 15.95 34.38
N LEU A 496 -47.97 15.52 35.44
CA LEU A 496 -46.82 14.61 35.41
C LEU A 496 -47.16 13.14 35.75
N ARG A 497 -48.44 12.77 35.86
CA ARG A 497 -48.83 11.35 36.02
C ARG A 497 -48.64 10.61 34.68
N ASN A 498 -48.19 9.35 34.74
CA ASN A 498 -47.96 8.47 33.58
C ASN A 498 -46.78 8.85 32.68
N LEU A 499 -45.77 9.54 33.22
CA LEU A 499 -44.57 9.87 32.47
C LEU A 499 -43.69 8.62 32.31
N THR A 500 -43.27 8.33 31.08
CA THR A 500 -42.44 7.17 30.76
C THR A 500 -41.14 7.62 30.11
N LEU A 501 -40.01 7.15 30.63
CA LEU A 501 -38.69 7.28 30.01
C LEU A 501 -38.39 6.02 29.20
N TRP A 502 -37.83 6.15 28.00
CA TRP A 502 -37.44 5.01 27.17
C TRP A 502 -36.16 5.30 26.42
N GLY A 503 -35.47 4.26 25.96
CA GLY A 503 -34.36 4.40 25.04
C GLY A 503 -34.21 3.21 24.12
N SER A 504 -33.48 3.40 23.03
CA SER A 504 -33.16 2.35 22.06
C SER A 504 -31.84 2.60 21.34
N GLY A 505 -31.15 1.54 20.97
CA GLY A 505 -29.97 1.56 20.11
C GLY A 505 -30.19 0.75 18.83
N ASP A 506 -29.56 1.17 17.74
CA ASP A 506 -29.71 0.59 16.41
C ASP A 506 -28.38 0.63 15.66
N HIS A 507 -28.16 -0.34 14.77
CA HIS A 507 -27.00 -0.41 13.89
C HIS A 507 -27.45 -0.94 12.53
N ARG A 508 -27.04 -0.27 11.46
CA ARG A 508 -27.45 -0.57 10.09
C ARG A 508 -26.25 -0.52 9.17
N ASN A 509 -26.19 -1.46 8.25
CA ASN A 509 -25.21 -1.44 7.16
C ASN A 509 -25.91 -1.02 5.87
N PHE A 510 -25.17 -0.38 4.97
CA PHE A 510 -25.61 -0.03 3.63
C PHE A 510 -24.43 -0.09 2.68
N SER A 511 -24.67 -0.47 1.44
CA SER A 511 -23.68 -0.43 0.37
C SER A 511 -24.36 -0.08 -0.93
N GLY A 512 -23.58 0.42 -1.88
CA GLY A 512 -24.10 0.85 -3.17
C GLY A 512 -23.01 1.28 -4.13
N GLY A 513 -23.45 1.81 -5.27
CA GLY A 513 -22.56 2.19 -6.36
C GLY A 513 -22.18 1.04 -7.29
N SER A 514 -21.17 1.26 -8.14
CA SER A 514 -20.65 0.29 -9.10
C SER A 514 -19.15 0.45 -9.27
N GLN A 515 -18.43 -0.61 -9.66
CA GLN A 515 -16.96 -0.56 -9.85
C GLN A 515 -16.50 0.40 -10.96
N ASP A 516 -17.36 0.71 -11.94
CA ASP A 516 -17.09 1.69 -12.99
C ASP A 516 -17.45 3.14 -12.56
N ALA A 517 -17.84 3.32 -11.31
CA ALA A 517 -18.19 4.59 -10.68
C ALA A 517 -17.73 4.58 -9.21
N LEU A 518 -18.30 5.47 -8.39
CA LEU A 518 -18.10 5.43 -6.95
C LEU A 518 -18.79 4.21 -6.33
N ALA A 519 -18.02 3.29 -5.76
CA ALA A 519 -18.50 2.19 -4.92
C ALA A 519 -18.32 2.55 -3.45
N TYR A 520 -19.29 2.20 -2.60
CA TYR A 520 -19.22 2.47 -1.16
C TYR A 520 -19.84 1.36 -0.31
N ASP A 521 -19.31 1.20 0.90
CA ASP A 521 -19.82 0.33 1.96
C ASP A 521 -19.74 1.09 3.28
N GLY A 522 -20.80 1.06 4.07
CA GLY A 522 -20.88 1.85 5.28
C GLY A 522 -21.89 1.34 6.28
N ASP A 523 -21.84 1.95 7.47
CA ASP A 523 -22.74 1.65 8.56
C ASP A 523 -23.18 2.91 9.29
N VAL A 524 -24.30 2.79 10.01
CA VAL A 524 -24.86 3.83 10.87
C VAL A 524 -25.23 3.21 12.20
N THR A 525 -24.68 3.78 13.26
CA THR A 525 -25.00 3.46 14.65
C THR A 525 -25.77 4.61 15.27
N SER A 526 -26.89 4.32 15.92
CA SER A 526 -27.79 5.34 16.50
C SER A 526 -28.23 4.97 17.91
N ALA A 527 -28.38 5.98 18.76
CA ALA A 527 -28.95 5.87 20.10
C ALA A 527 -30.03 6.93 20.29
N ASN A 528 -31.21 6.52 20.77
CA ASN A 528 -32.36 7.37 21.00
C ASN A 528 -32.76 7.30 22.48
N LEU A 529 -33.08 8.44 23.09
CA LEU A 529 -33.60 8.57 24.45
C LEU A 529 -34.84 9.45 24.40
N GLY A 530 -35.96 9.00 24.95
CA GLY A 530 -37.19 9.78 24.90
C GLY A 530 -38.02 9.72 26.17
N VAL A 531 -38.93 10.68 26.26
CA VAL A 531 -39.90 10.81 27.33
C VAL A 531 -41.28 11.08 26.74
N ASP A 532 -42.29 10.37 27.22
CA ASP A 532 -43.68 10.56 26.80
C ASP A 532 -44.67 10.43 27.95
N THR A 533 -45.89 10.89 27.68
CA THR A 533 -47.05 10.73 28.54
C THR A 533 -48.31 10.43 27.73
N LYS A 534 -49.27 9.76 28.36
CA LYS A 534 -50.58 9.47 27.77
C LYS A 534 -51.53 10.66 28.00
N LEU A 535 -51.96 11.31 26.92
CA LEU A 535 -52.94 12.39 26.90
C LEU A 535 -54.35 11.80 26.73
N GLY A 536 -54.87 11.17 27.79
CA GLY A 536 -56.13 10.43 27.75
C GLY A 536 -55.93 8.94 27.44
N ALA A 537 -56.98 8.26 26.97
CA ALA A 537 -56.94 6.82 26.71
C ALA A 537 -56.18 6.46 25.42
N ASP A 538 -56.26 7.35 24.42
CA ASP A 538 -55.92 6.99 23.04
C ASP A 538 -54.75 7.79 22.46
N VAL A 539 -54.25 8.82 23.15
CA VAL A 539 -53.18 9.69 22.63
C VAL A 539 -51.92 9.55 23.48
N LEU A 540 -50.78 9.40 22.82
CA LEU A 540 -49.44 9.46 23.40
C LEU A 540 -48.71 10.66 22.79
N ALA A 541 -48.06 11.47 23.62
CA ALA A 541 -47.22 12.56 23.14
C ALA A 541 -45.88 12.53 23.87
N GLY A 542 -44.80 12.80 23.14
CA GLY A 542 -43.46 12.79 23.71
C GLY A 542 -42.44 13.53 22.87
N VAL A 543 -41.21 13.52 23.37
CA VAL A 543 -40.04 14.03 22.68
C VAL A 543 -38.90 13.03 22.86
N SER A 544 -38.10 12.82 21.82
CA SER A 544 -36.85 12.07 21.90
C SER A 544 -35.67 12.93 21.47
N VAL A 545 -34.51 12.59 22.00
CA VAL A 545 -33.20 13.06 21.54
C VAL A 545 -32.46 11.86 20.97
N GLY A 546 -31.93 12.01 19.76
CA GLY A 546 -31.16 11.00 19.06
C GLY A 546 -29.71 11.45 18.89
N ARG A 547 -28.77 10.51 18.94
CA ARG A 547 -27.40 10.70 18.45
C ARG A 547 -27.08 9.57 17.48
N ALA A 548 -26.60 9.93 16.30
CA ALA A 548 -26.21 8.99 15.27
C ALA A 548 -24.78 9.28 14.79
N ARG A 549 -24.05 8.22 14.45
CA ARG A 549 -22.76 8.25 13.76
C ARG A 549 -22.84 7.33 12.56
N GLY A 550 -22.42 7.82 11.40
CA GLY A 550 -22.27 7.03 10.18
C GLY A 550 -20.84 7.06 9.68
N THR A 551 -20.39 5.95 9.12
CA THR A 551 -19.07 5.78 8.48
C THR A 551 -19.28 5.06 7.16
N ALA A 552 -18.59 5.47 6.11
CA ALA A 552 -18.59 4.75 4.83
C ALA A 552 -17.25 4.87 4.12
N ASP A 553 -16.68 3.71 3.80
CA ASP A 553 -15.54 3.60 2.92
C ASP A 553 -16.01 3.76 1.48
N TYR A 554 -15.23 4.47 0.66
CA TYR A 554 -15.52 4.65 -0.76
C TYR A 554 -14.29 4.45 -1.64
N SER A 555 -14.53 4.01 -2.88
CA SER A 555 -13.50 3.84 -3.91
C SER A 555 -14.07 4.02 -5.32
N ASP A 556 -13.24 4.49 -6.26
CA ASP A 556 -13.55 4.58 -7.69
C ASP A 556 -12.39 4.02 -8.54
N SER A 557 -12.72 3.62 -9.77
CA SER A 557 -11.83 3.27 -10.88
C SER A 557 -10.70 4.26 -11.16
N ASN A 558 -10.88 5.55 -10.81
CA ASN A 558 -9.84 6.58 -10.93
C ASN A 558 -8.87 6.62 -9.73
N ALA A 559 -8.85 5.58 -8.89
CA ALA A 559 -8.02 5.48 -7.69
C ALA A 559 -8.29 6.55 -6.63
N ILE A 560 -9.49 7.14 -6.63
CA ILE A 560 -10.00 7.95 -5.53
C ILE A 560 -10.55 6.98 -4.49
N SER A 561 -10.06 7.05 -3.26
CA SER A 561 -10.58 6.27 -2.14
C SER A 561 -10.43 7.04 -0.84
N GLY A 562 -11.33 6.80 0.11
CA GLY A 562 -11.31 7.45 1.41
C GLY A 562 -12.44 6.98 2.30
N GLU A 563 -12.66 7.71 3.39
CA GLU A 563 -13.74 7.49 4.35
C GLU A 563 -14.62 8.74 4.45
N LEU A 564 -15.94 8.55 4.45
CA LEU A 564 -16.92 9.57 4.84
C LEU A 564 -17.40 9.27 6.26
N THR A 565 -17.22 10.19 7.19
CA THR A 565 -17.77 10.12 8.55
C THR A 565 -18.85 11.18 8.73
N THR A 566 -19.93 10.83 9.44
CA THR A 566 -21.00 11.76 9.82
C THR A 566 -21.37 11.59 11.27
N ASN A 567 -21.68 12.69 11.96
CA ASN A 567 -22.19 12.67 13.32
C ASN A 567 -23.36 13.63 13.43
N VAL A 568 -24.53 13.18 13.90
CA VAL A 568 -25.72 14.04 14.04
C VAL A 568 -26.36 13.86 15.41
N THR A 569 -26.75 14.97 16.04
CA THR A 569 -27.62 14.98 17.24
C THR A 569 -28.95 15.64 16.89
N SER A 570 -30.07 14.98 17.18
CA SER A 570 -31.41 15.43 16.81
C SER A 570 -32.37 15.47 17.99
N ILE A 571 -33.39 16.34 17.89
CA ILE A 571 -34.56 16.38 18.77
C ILE A 571 -35.82 16.12 17.94
N ASN A 572 -36.65 15.19 18.41
CA ASN A 572 -37.75 14.63 17.63
C ASN A 572 -39.05 14.56 18.47
N PRO A 573 -39.87 15.62 18.48
CA PRO A 573 -41.23 15.53 19.03
C PRO A 573 -42.10 14.57 18.22
N TYR A 574 -42.90 13.76 18.92
CA TYR A 574 -43.78 12.77 18.31
C TYR A 574 -45.13 12.69 18.99
N VAL A 575 -46.12 12.22 18.22
CA VAL A 575 -47.47 11.93 18.68
C VAL A 575 -47.94 10.60 18.12
N GLY A 576 -48.61 9.81 18.95
CA GLY A 576 -49.28 8.58 18.58
C GLY A 576 -50.76 8.65 18.96
N TRP A 577 -51.62 8.12 18.10
CA TRP A 577 -53.06 8.03 18.33
C TRP A 577 -53.58 6.63 17.99
N ARG A 578 -54.28 6.01 18.95
CA ARG A 578 -55.00 4.75 18.75
C ARG A 578 -56.44 5.05 18.32
N ALA A 579 -56.72 4.87 17.04
CA ALA A 579 -58.06 5.01 16.49
C ALA A 579 -58.96 3.81 16.89
N PRO A 580 -60.30 4.00 16.88
CA PRO A 580 -61.24 2.89 17.06
C PRO A 580 -60.94 1.74 16.10
N GLY A 581 -61.06 0.50 16.58
CA GLY A 581 -60.72 -0.70 15.79
C GLY A 581 -59.26 -1.14 15.88
N GLY A 582 -58.44 -0.52 16.72
CA GLY A 582 -57.06 -0.96 16.99
C GLY A 582 -56.02 -0.51 15.97
N MET A 583 -56.38 0.44 15.11
CA MET A 583 -55.46 1.11 14.20
C MET A 583 -54.67 2.17 14.97
N ASN A 584 -53.36 2.18 14.81
CA ASN A 584 -52.44 3.15 15.38
C ASN A 584 -51.96 4.08 14.28
N LEU A 585 -52.02 5.39 14.53
CA LEU A 585 -51.49 6.44 13.67
C LEU A 585 -50.40 7.17 14.44
N TRP A 586 -49.31 7.52 13.78
CA TRP A 586 -48.24 8.28 14.42
C TRP A 586 -47.60 9.27 13.47
N ALA A 587 -47.03 10.33 14.03
CA ALA A 587 -46.24 11.31 13.32
C ALA A 587 -45.09 11.82 14.20
N THR A 588 -44.00 12.19 13.56
CA THR A 588 -42.82 12.79 14.20
C THR A 588 -42.17 13.79 13.25
N VAL A 589 -41.63 14.86 13.81
CA VAL A 589 -40.77 15.81 13.10
C VAL A 589 -39.49 15.95 13.88
N GLY A 590 -38.39 16.23 13.20
CA GLY A 590 -37.07 16.28 13.82
C GLY A 590 -36.22 17.40 13.27
N TYR A 591 -35.38 17.95 14.15
CA TYR A 591 -34.32 18.88 13.79
C TYR A 591 -33.02 18.39 14.43
N GLY A 592 -31.95 18.36 13.66
CA GLY A 592 -30.63 17.94 14.13
C GLY A 592 -29.50 18.79 13.59
N SER A 593 -28.37 18.73 14.27
CA SER A 593 -27.13 19.39 13.87
C SER A 593 -25.94 18.47 14.13
N GLY A 594 -24.88 18.67 13.38
CA GLY A 594 -23.71 17.82 13.43
C GLY A 594 -22.68 18.21 12.38
N GLU A 595 -21.92 17.23 11.92
CA GLU A 595 -20.77 17.42 11.03
C GLU A 595 -20.64 16.24 10.08
N VAL A 596 -20.11 16.52 8.88
CA VAL A 596 -19.63 15.54 7.91
C VAL A 596 -18.15 15.76 7.70
N GLU A 597 -17.39 14.67 7.69
CA GLU A 597 -15.96 14.62 7.46
C GLU A 597 -15.68 13.72 6.26
N VAL A 598 -14.83 14.17 5.34
CA VAL A 598 -14.28 13.38 4.23
C VAL A 598 -12.79 13.26 4.47
N ASP A 599 -12.30 12.04 4.64
CA ASP A 599 -10.86 11.75 4.79
C ASP A 599 -10.35 11.01 3.56
N ASP A 600 -9.35 11.59 2.89
CA ASP A 600 -8.76 11.03 1.68
C ASP A 600 -7.25 11.31 1.59
N SER A 601 -6.63 10.99 0.45
CA SER A 601 -5.19 11.20 0.23
C SER A 601 -4.72 12.66 0.33
N THR A 602 -5.63 13.64 0.26
CA THR A 602 -5.36 15.07 0.42
C THR A 602 -5.54 15.55 1.87
N GLY A 603 -6.04 14.70 2.75
CA GLY A 603 -6.29 14.94 4.17
C GLY A 603 -7.77 15.11 4.50
N THR A 604 -8.05 15.31 5.79
CA THR A 604 -9.42 15.39 6.30
C THR A 604 -10.05 16.76 6.07
N GLN A 605 -11.24 16.78 5.48
CA GLN A 605 -12.07 17.96 5.24
C GLN A 605 -13.39 17.82 5.97
N ALA A 606 -13.81 18.86 6.69
CA ALA A 606 -15.03 18.82 7.50
C ALA A 606 -15.98 19.97 7.17
N SER A 607 -17.29 19.71 7.29
CA SER A 607 -18.35 20.72 7.12
C SER A 607 -19.46 20.51 8.17
N ASP A 608 -19.99 21.62 8.67
CA ASP A 608 -21.19 21.60 9.50
C ASP A 608 -22.38 21.05 8.70
N LEU A 609 -23.23 20.28 9.39
CA LEU A 609 -24.39 19.58 8.84
C LEU A 609 -25.64 19.90 9.67
N THR A 610 -26.68 20.39 9.02
CA THR A 610 -28.02 20.57 9.60
C THR A 610 -28.99 19.54 9.00
N GLN A 611 -29.75 18.85 9.85
CA GLN A 611 -30.78 17.89 9.45
C GLN A 611 -32.18 18.37 9.81
N GLN A 612 -33.13 18.19 8.89
CA GLN A 612 -34.56 18.28 9.15
C GLN A 612 -35.22 16.98 8.72
N MET A 613 -36.12 16.44 9.53
CA MET A 613 -36.88 15.24 9.16
C MET A 613 -38.37 15.34 9.49
N ALA A 614 -39.18 14.62 8.73
CA ALA A 614 -40.60 14.44 8.99
C ALA A 614 -41.01 13.02 8.61
N ALA A 615 -41.75 12.35 9.48
CA ALA A 615 -42.25 11.01 9.21
C ALA A 615 -43.65 10.79 9.80
N ALA A 616 -44.41 9.91 9.15
CA ALA A 616 -45.71 9.48 9.62
C ALA A 616 -45.96 8.03 9.23
N GLY A 617 -46.79 7.35 10.01
CA GLY A 617 -47.13 5.96 9.74
C GLY A 617 -48.45 5.52 10.35
N VAL A 618 -48.86 4.35 9.91
CA VAL A 618 -50.08 3.67 10.33
C VAL A 618 -49.78 2.18 10.55
N SER A 619 -50.32 1.59 11.62
CA SER A 619 -50.30 0.14 11.80
C SER A 619 -51.62 -0.37 12.34
N GLY A 620 -52.07 -1.52 11.86
CA GLY A 620 -53.38 -2.07 12.26
C GLY A 620 -53.46 -3.58 12.13
N PRO A 621 -54.29 -4.24 12.96
CA PRO A 621 -54.54 -5.67 12.84
C PRO A 621 -55.38 -5.97 11.58
N LEU A 622 -55.00 -7.01 10.85
CA LEU A 622 -55.81 -7.60 9.76
C LEU A 622 -56.63 -8.78 10.29
N VAL A 623 -55.99 -9.66 11.06
CA VAL A 623 -56.63 -10.82 11.70
C VAL A 623 -55.90 -11.18 12.99
N ALA A 624 -56.65 -11.66 13.98
CA ALA A 624 -56.11 -12.32 15.16
C ALA A 624 -56.96 -13.59 15.41
N SER A 625 -56.30 -14.73 15.62
CA SER A 625 -56.99 -16.00 15.85
C SER A 625 -56.16 -16.95 16.71
N ASP A 626 -56.83 -17.56 17.69
CA ASP A 626 -56.27 -18.60 18.56
C ASP A 626 -56.35 -20.00 17.91
N GLU A 627 -57.00 -20.12 16.75
CA GLU A 627 -57.22 -21.39 16.04
C GLU A 627 -56.21 -21.63 14.91
N LEU A 628 -55.50 -20.60 14.45
CA LEU A 628 -54.55 -20.72 13.32
C LEU A 628 -53.36 -21.62 13.66
N ILE A 629 -52.80 -21.47 14.85
CA ILE A 629 -51.67 -22.26 15.35
C ILE A 629 -52.00 -22.64 16.79
N ALA A 630 -52.03 -23.95 17.06
CA ALA A 630 -52.40 -24.44 18.38
C ALA A 630 -51.43 -23.96 19.48
N GLY A 631 -51.98 -23.55 20.62
CA GLY A 631 -51.21 -23.18 21.81
C GLY A 631 -50.85 -21.69 21.93
N GLY A 632 -51.54 -20.81 21.20
CA GLY A 632 -51.33 -19.36 21.31
C GLY A 632 -52.19 -18.53 20.37
N THR A 633 -52.10 -17.21 20.47
CA THR A 633 -52.80 -16.27 19.59
C THR A 633 -51.90 -15.88 18.42
N THR A 634 -52.36 -16.12 17.19
CA THR A 634 -51.67 -15.69 15.97
C THR A 634 -52.28 -14.39 15.47
N SER A 635 -51.46 -13.38 15.23
CA SER A 635 -51.90 -12.09 14.67
C SER A 635 -51.18 -11.76 13.37
N LEU A 636 -51.91 -11.12 12.46
CA LEU A 636 -51.38 -10.53 11.24
C LEU A 636 -51.71 -9.04 11.25
N ARG A 637 -50.71 -8.21 10.97
CA ARG A 637 -50.81 -6.75 10.95
C ARG A 637 -50.29 -6.20 9.64
N VAL A 638 -50.81 -5.04 9.24
CA VAL A 638 -50.28 -4.23 8.15
C VAL A 638 -49.66 -2.96 8.74
N LYS A 639 -48.50 -2.56 8.22
CA LYS A 639 -47.78 -1.34 8.59
C LYS A 639 -47.47 -0.54 7.34
N GLY A 640 -47.71 0.76 7.37
CA GLY A 640 -47.32 1.69 6.32
C GLY A 640 -46.62 2.90 6.92
N GLU A 641 -45.51 3.32 6.32
CA GLU A 641 -44.75 4.48 6.80
C GLU A 641 -44.16 5.29 5.64
N THR A 642 -43.98 6.58 5.90
CA THR A 642 -43.24 7.49 5.02
C THR A 642 -42.35 8.40 5.85
N ALA A 643 -41.13 8.63 5.37
CA ALA A 643 -40.16 9.51 5.99
C ALA A 643 -39.49 10.39 4.94
N PHE A 644 -39.22 11.63 5.30
CA PHE A 644 -38.52 12.63 4.50
C PHE A 644 -37.41 13.22 5.37
N THR A 645 -36.24 13.38 4.79
CA THR A 645 -35.10 14.02 5.43
C THR A 645 -34.47 15.03 4.48
N ARG A 646 -34.04 16.16 5.00
CA ARG A 646 -33.24 17.18 4.33
C ARG A 646 -31.97 17.39 5.14
N ALA A 647 -30.85 17.41 4.45
CA ALA A 647 -29.52 17.73 4.97
C ALA A 647 -29.02 19.00 4.28
N GLU A 648 -28.52 19.95 5.06
CA GLU A 648 -27.89 21.18 4.59
C GLU A 648 -26.45 21.18 5.09
N LEU A 649 -25.49 21.35 4.16
CA LEU A 649 -24.07 21.48 4.45
C LEU A 649 -23.66 22.92 4.23
N ASP A 650 -22.95 23.50 5.20
CA ASP A 650 -22.48 24.88 5.12
C ASP A 650 -21.27 25.02 4.16
N GLY A 651 -20.56 23.93 3.90
CA GLY A 651 -19.34 23.89 3.10
C GLY A 651 -18.09 24.24 3.90
N SER A 652 -16.93 24.07 3.28
CA SER A 652 -15.60 24.37 3.81
C SER A 652 -14.69 24.91 2.70
N GLU A 653 -13.36 24.94 2.90
CA GLU A 653 -12.43 25.31 1.82
C GLU A 653 -12.43 24.29 0.67
N ALA A 654 -12.73 23.02 0.96
CA ALA A 654 -12.70 21.92 -0.01
C ALA A 654 -14.09 21.31 -0.29
N LEU A 655 -15.06 21.48 0.61
CA LEU A 655 -16.44 21.02 0.42
C LEU A 655 -17.35 22.18 0.03
N GLU A 656 -18.18 22.00 -1.00
CA GLU A 656 -19.16 23.00 -1.36
C GLU A 656 -20.39 22.96 -0.44
N SER A 657 -21.01 24.12 -0.23
CA SER A 657 -22.32 24.19 0.42
C SER A 657 -23.36 23.52 -0.47
N MET A 658 -24.12 22.58 0.09
CA MET A 658 -25.12 21.82 -0.66
C MET A 658 -26.33 21.46 0.19
N THR A 659 -27.46 21.18 -0.48
CA THR A 659 -28.68 20.71 0.16
C THR A 659 -29.10 19.40 -0.46
N LEU A 660 -29.18 18.36 0.36
CA LEU A 660 -29.52 17.00 -0.04
C LEU A 660 -30.86 16.61 0.58
N ASN A 661 -31.69 15.91 -0.17
CA ASN A 661 -33.02 15.47 0.23
C ASN A 661 -33.11 13.97 0.03
N ALA A 662 -33.65 13.24 0.99
CA ALA A 662 -33.93 11.83 0.82
C ALA A 662 -35.31 11.49 1.37
N ASN A 663 -35.95 10.50 0.78
CA ASN A 663 -37.26 10.03 1.22
C ASN A 663 -37.34 8.51 1.17
N ARG A 664 -38.25 7.98 1.99
CA ARG A 664 -38.51 6.56 2.13
C ARG A 664 -40.01 6.33 2.28
N HIS A 665 -40.51 5.35 1.57
CA HIS A 665 -41.88 4.84 1.66
C HIS A 665 -41.82 3.34 1.89
N ARG A 666 -42.64 2.82 2.81
CA ARG A 666 -42.60 1.40 3.14
C ARG A 666 -43.98 0.86 3.48
N LEU A 667 -44.22 -0.37 3.04
CA LEU A 667 -45.44 -1.13 3.30
C LEU A 667 -45.04 -2.55 3.72
N MET A 668 -45.45 -2.96 4.92
CA MET A 668 -45.09 -4.24 5.53
C MET A 668 -46.31 -5.03 5.99
N LEU A 669 -46.16 -6.34 5.97
CA LEU A 669 -46.99 -7.29 6.70
C LEU A 669 -46.16 -7.88 7.84
N GLU A 670 -46.74 -7.92 9.04
CA GLU A 670 -46.14 -8.53 10.22
C GLU A 670 -47.04 -9.67 10.71
N GLY A 671 -46.50 -10.87 10.78
CA GLY A 671 -47.12 -12.01 11.44
C GLY A 671 -46.46 -12.26 12.80
N SER A 672 -47.24 -12.48 13.84
CA SER A 672 -46.74 -12.84 15.16
C SER A 672 -47.58 -13.93 15.81
N HIS A 673 -46.98 -14.71 16.71
CA HIS A 673 -47.68 -15.76 17.44
C HIS A 673 -47.31 -15.70 18.93
N VAL A 674 -48.24 -15.31 19.79
CA VAL A 674 -48.02 -15.25 21.23
C VAL A 674 -48.33 -16.60 21.85
N ARG A 675 -47.33 -17.26 22.41
CA ARG A 675 -47.47 -18.56 23.08
C ARG A 675 -47.24 -18.42 24.59
N ASP A 676 -48.21 -18.85 25.37
CA ASP A 676 -48.07 -18.98 26.81
C ASP A 676 -47.20 -20.20 27.16
N LEU A 677 -46.24 -20.00 28.04
CA LEU A 677 -45.36 -21.04 28.57
C LEU A 677 -45.91 -21.57 29.90
N ALA A 678 -45.56 -22.79 30.26
CA ALA A 678 -45.96 -23.40 31.54
C ALA A 678 -45.49 -22.60 32.78
N SER A 679 -44.47 -21.75 32.61
CA SER A 679 -43.97 -20.84 33.66
C SER A 679 -44.84 -19.60 33.87
N GLY A 680 -45.84 -19.33 33.01
CA GLY A 680 -46.58 -18.07 32.99
C GLY A 680 -45.91 -16.96 32.17
N ALA A 681 -44.75 -17.23 31.57
CA ALA A 681 -44.11 -16.33 30.62
C ALA A 681 -44.72 -16.50 29.22
N THR A 682 -44.49 -15.53 28.34
CA THR A 682 -44.94 -15.54 26.95
C THR A 682 -43.74 -15.57 26.01
N LEU A 683 -43.87 -16.29 24.90
CA LEU A 683 -42.91 -16.30 23.80
C LEU A 683 -43.63 -15.85 22.52
N THR A 684 -43.10 -14.82 21.87
CA THR A 684 -43.68 -14.20 20.68
C THR A 684 -42.66 -14.17 19.54
N PRO A 685 -42.57 -15.22 18.72
CA PRO A 685 -41.96 -15.11 17.40
C PRO A 685 -42.72 -14.10 16.53
N LEU A 686 -41.98 -13.35 15.72
CA LEU A 686 -42.50 -12.44 14.71
C LEU A 686 -41.74 -12.60 13.39
N ILE A 687 -42.45 -12.39 12.28
CA ILE A 687 -41.91 -12.33 10.92
C ILE A 687 -42.49 -11.10 10.24
N GLU A 688 -41.66 -10.35 9.55
CA GLU A 688 -42.04 -9.18 8.77
C GLU A 688 -41.59 -9.35 7.32
N ILE A 689 -42.46 -9.01 6.36
CA ILE A 689 -42.12 -8.96 4.93
C ILE A 689 -42.77 -7.73 4.33
N GLY A 690 -42.07 -7.02 3.45
CA GLY A 690 -42.68 -5.94 2.73
C GLY A 690 -41.82 -5.34 1.64
N VAL A 691 -42.26 -4.18 1.18
CA VAL A 691 -41.63 -3.42 0.10
C VAL A 691 -41.25 -2.04 0.61
N ARG A 692 -40.09 -1.58 0.17
CA ARG A 692 -39.59 -0.24 0.43
C ARG A 692 -39.28 0.44 -0.89
N ASN A 693 -39.59 1.71 -0.99
CA ASN A 693 -39.14 2.59 -2.07
C ASN A 693 -38.36 3.76 -1.46
N ASP A 694 -37.13 3.92 -1.91
CA ASP A 694 -36.23 4.99 -1.51
C ASP A 694 -36.07 5.98 -2.68
N GLY A 695 -36.12 7.27 -2.38
CA GLY A 695 -35.99 8.35 -3.35
C GLY A 695 -35.20 9.54 -2.82
N GLY A 696 -35.11 10.59 -3.65
CA GLY A 696 -34.35 11.82 -3.37
C GLY A 696 -33.01 11.86 -4.10
N ASP A 697 -32.10 12.64 -3.55
CA ASP A 697 -30.69 12.73 -3.93
C ASP A 697 -29.98 11.43 -3.52
N GLY A 698 -28.96 11.02 -4.29
CA GLY A 698 -28.28 9.72 -4.15
C GLY A 698 -29.04 8.55 -4.79
N GLU A 699 -28.73 7.32 -4.34
CA GLU A 699 -29.34 6.11 -4.90
C GLU A 699 -30.86 6.06 -4.67
N THR A 700 -31.61 5.71 -5.71
CA THR A 700 -33.08 5.56 -5.66
C THR A 700 -33.48 4.17 -6.13
N GLY A 701 -34.55 3.61 -5.58
CA GLY A 701 -34.94 2.25 -5.94
C GLY A 701 -36.06 1.66 -5.10
N THR A 702 -36.47 0.45 -5.50
CA THR A 702 -37.43 -0.37 -4.75
C THR A 702 -36.72 -1.61 -4.25
N SER A 703 -36.83 -1.90 -2.96
CA SER A 703 -36.30 -3.12 -2.34
C SER A 703 -37.42 -3.93 -1.69
N VAL A 704 -37.13 -5.22 -1.51
CA VAL A 704 -37.94 -6.11 -0.67
C VAL A 704 -37.23 -6.22 0.66
N GLU A 705 -37.98 -6.12 1.76
CA GLU A 705 -37.46 -6.28 3.10
C GLU A 705 -38.01 -7.55 3.74
N ALA A 706 -37.15 -8.25 4.47
CA ALA A 706 -37.53 -9.38 5.29
C ALA A 706 -36.92 -9.25 6.69
N GLY A 707 -37.74 -9.47 7.71
CA GLY A 707 -37.33 -9.38 9.10
C GLY A 707 -37.91 -10.51 9.94
N GLY A 708 -37.24 -10.77 11.05
CA GLY A 708 -37.69 -11.74 12.03
C GLY A 708 -37.30 -11.27 13.43
N GLY A 709 -38.04 -11.76 14.41
CA GLY A 709 -37.74 -11.47 15.80
C GLY A 709 -38.33 -12.49 16.75
N LEU A 710 -37.84 -12.44 17.98
CA LEU A 710 -38.31 -13.27 19.07
C LEU A 710 -38.37 -12.41 20.32
N ARG A 711 -39.54 -12.40 20.97
CA ARG A 711 -39.74 -11.74 22.25
C ARG A 711 -40.13 -12.76 23.31
N TYR A 712 -39.41 -12.78 24.42
CA TYR A 712 -39.77 -13.50 25.63
C TYR A 712 -40.16 -12.48 26.70
N ALA A 713 -41.33 -12.62 27.32
CA ALA A 713 -41.76 -11.76 28.42
C ALA A 713 -42.30 -12.56 29.60
N ASP A 714 -41.71 -12.38 30.78
CA ASP A 714 -42.14 -12.97 32.04
C ASP A 714 -42.69 -11.88 32.98
N GLN A 715 -44.02 -11.84 33.11
CA GLN A 715 -44.69 -10.84 33.93
C GLN A 715 -44.36 -10.96 35.42
N ALA A 716 -44.02 -12.16 35.90
CA ALA A 716 -43.75 -12.38 37.33
C ALA A 716 -42.44 -11.72 37.78
N THR A 717 -41.43 -11.74 36.90
CA THR A 717 -40.12 -11.11 37.14
C THR A 717 -40.02 -9.71 36.54
N GLY A 718 -40.95 -9.34 35.65
CA GLY A 718 -40.87 -8.13 34.83
C GLY A 718 -39.81 -8.23 33.73
N LEU A 719 -39.27 -9.43 33.47
CA LEU A 719 -38.21 -9.64 32.50
C LEU A 719 -38.79 -9.64 31.08
N THR A 720 -38.18 -8.88 30.18
CA THR A 720 -38.43 -9.03 28.74
C THR A 720 -37.13 -9.05 27.96
N VAL A 721 -37.00 -10.02 27.08
CA VAL A 721 -35.88 -10.16 26.14
C VAL A 721 -36.43 -10.11 24.74
N GLU A 722 -35.88 -9.24 23.91
CA GLU A 722 -36.27 -9.12 22.52
C GLU A 722 -35.03 -9.10 21.63
N THR A 723 -35.12 -9.80 20.50
CA THR A 723 -34.15 -9.72 19.42
C THR A 723 -34.89 -9.57 18.10
N ARG A 724 -34.37 -8.71 17.23
CA ARG A 724 -34.89 -8.48 15.89
C ARG A 724 -33.74 -8.34 14.91
N ALA A 725 -33.93 -8.85 13.71
CA ALA A 725 -33.03 -8.65 12.58
C ALA A 725 -33.85 -8.39 11.32
N ARG A 726 -33.33 -7.57 10.41
CA ARG A 726 -33.94 -7.23 9.13
C ARG A 726 -32.86 -7.09 8.06
N THR A 727 -33.21 -7.45 6.83
CA THR A 727 -32.43 -7.24 5.60
C THR A 727 -33.28 -6.53 4.57
#